data_AF-A0A810NDC3-F1
#
_entry.id   AF-A0A810NDC3-F1
#
_cell.length_a   1.000
_cell.length_b   1.000
_cell.length_c   1.000
_cell.angle_alpha   90.00
_cell.angle_beta   90.00
_cell.angle_gamma   90.00
#
_symmetry.space_group_name_H-M   'P 1'
#
loop_
_entity.id
_entity.type
_entity.pdbx_description
1 polymer ?
#
loop_
_entity_poly.entity_id
_entity_poly.type
_entity_poly.pdbx_seq_one_letter_code
_entity_poly.pdbx_strand_id
1 'polypeptide(L)'
;MQPRARRTRTLAGTIAATLTAGALAVVTQLAGGTPAAAAASEPYTWKNVRIDGGGFVPGIIFNQTEQNLIYARTDIGGAYRWNQATSSWIPLLDQFGWDRWGYNGVLSMATDPVQTNKVYAAVGMYLNSWDPNNGAILRSSDKGATWAVTELPFKVGGNMPGRGMGERLAIDPNRNSTLYFGTEAGNGLWRSTDSGVTWAKVTNFPNVGNYVQDAADTNNYLNFNQGVVWVAFDKSTGTAGNTTQAIYVGVADLQNTVYRSLNGGTSWERVAGQPTGFLAHQGEIAGGYLYITTSDKGGPYDGGHGDVWKMQLSTGAWTQISPVPSTDTNNNWFGYSGLSIDKQNPNTLMVTGYSSWYPDTFIWRSTDGGATWRQFYDYAWPNRTNRYTLNITGVPWLDFNEQKSAPEQSPKLGWMTEALEIDPFNSNRMLFGTGATIYGTTNLTALDTGGTVALSPFIKGLEETAVLDLISPPSGTSPLISGVGDIGGFRHTNLDVVPDMFDMPYFGSTNSIDFAELNPSYVVRVGKGARTANGQTNIGVSSDGGANWWSGSSPSGAQGGTVALNANGTRVVWSTEANGVFYATSFGGGFSQASGVPATAEVEADRVNANKFYASYNNTFYVSTNGGQSFSTAATGLGVISGFKAMPGVEGEIWLASDTGLYRSTNSGTSFTKFAASASGVSVGFGKAAPGRTNMAVYTMATIDGVRGVYRSNDAGASWVRINDNQRQWGNAGDAITGDPRTYGRVYLGTNGRGILYGDSTVTPSSPPPSPSASVSASPSASASPSASPSASPSASPSASPSPSSQAGKACTATYRIVQSWPNGFQGELKVTSTGTVATTGWRVSFTYGAGQVISNMWGGIRTQTGSAVQVVNEAWNGALAPTTSTTAGFNASWNNTSNPIPAPVSCTAL
;
A
#
# COMPACT_ATOMS: atom_id res chain seq x y z
N MET A 1 16.62 -28.50 3.06
CA MET A 1 17.75 -27.60 2.78
C MET A 1 18.93 -28.02 3.66
N GLN A 2 20.04 -28.49 3.08
CA GLN A 2 21.30 -28.64 3.81
C GLN A 2 22.12 -27.34 3.70
N PRO A 3 22.97 -27.02 4.70
CA PRO A 3 23.34 -25.65 5.04
C PRO A 3 24.57 -25.17 4.27
N ARG A 4 24.55 -23.91 3.80
CA ARG A 4 25.74 -23.21 3.31
C ARG A 4 26.61 -22.77 4.49
N ALA A 5 27.77 -23.39 4.61
CA ALA A 5 28.85 -22.97 5.51
C ALA A 5 29.35 -21.55 5.15
N ARG A 6 29.39 -20.66 6.14
CA ARG A 6 30.23 -19.45 6.09
C ARG A 6 31.41 -19.63 7.03
N ARG A 7 32.61 -19.47 6.46
CA ARG A 7 33.90 -19.49 7.15
C ARG A 7 33.98 -18.33 8.15
N THR A 8 34.22 -18.69 9.40
CA THR A 8 34.71 -17.84 10.49
C THR A 8 36.11 -17.32 10.14
N ARG A 9 36.32 -16.01 10.26
CA ARG A 9 37.65 -15.42 10.44
C ARG A 9 37.79 -15.04 11.91
N THR A 10 38.57 -15.84 12.63
CA THR A 10 39.09 -15.55 13.96
C THR A 10 40.17 -14.45 13.85
N LEU A 11 40.04 -13.39 14.64
CA LEU A 11 41.16 -12.51 14.98
C LEU A 11 41.44 -12.70 16.48
N ALA A 12 42.54 -13.38 16.80
CA ALA A 12 43.16 -13.34 18.11
C ALA A 12 44.37 -12.40 18.01
N GLY A 13 44.52 -11.49 18.96
CA GLY A 13 45.58 -10.48 18.97
C GLY A 13 46.78 -10.83 19.85
N THR A 14 47.89 -10.10 19.65
CA THR A 14 48.88 -9.79 20.69
C THR A 14 49.80 -8.60 20.33
N ILE A 15 49.73 -7.56 21.17
CA ILE A 15 50.77 -6.72 21.81
C ILE A 15 52.03 -6.25 21.01
N ALA A 16 52.06 -4.91 20.85
CA ALA A 16 53.14 -3.91 20.96
C ALA A 16 54.63 -4.22 20.66
N ALA A 17 55.22 -3.39 19.79
CA ALA A 17 56.57 -2.84 19.95
C ALA A 17 56.69 -1.47 19.23
N THR A 18 57.18 -0.47 19.96
CA THR A 18 57.53 0.89 19.51
C THR A 18 58.81 0.90 18.68
N LEU A 19 58.82 1.63 17.56
CA LEU A 19 60.03 2.18 16.94
C LEU A 19 59.68 3.41 16.09
N THR A 20 60.26 4.55 16.46
CA THR A 20 60.23 5.85 15.79
C THR A 20 61.22 5.88 14.61
N ALA A 21 60.77 6.29 13.42
CA ALA A 21 61.61 6.99 12.43
C ALA A 21 60.80 7.51 11.23
N GLY A 22 60.96 8.80 10.93
CA GLY A 22 61.08 9.31 9.55
C GLY A 22 59.80 9.57 8.76
N ALA A 23 59.28 10.79 8.86
CA ALA A 23 58.31 11.33 7.92
C ALA A 23 58.91 11.51 6.51
N LEU A 24 58.27 10.93 5.50
CA LEU A 24 58.25 11.47 4.13
C LEU A 24 56.79 11.44 3.66
N ALA A 25 56.13 12.59 3.74
CA ALA A 25 54.80 12.79 3.18
C ALA A 25 54.91 12.86 1.65
N VAL A 26 54.61 11.75 0.98
CA VAL A 26 54.24 11.79 -0.44
C VAL A 26 52.80 12.26 -0.49
N VAL A 27 52.61 13.55 -0.76
CA VAL A 27 51.29 14.11 -1.10
C VAL A 27 50.95 13.61 -2.49
N THR A 28 50.28 12.47 -2.59
CA THR A 28 49.50 12.13 -3.77
C THR A 28 48.30 13.08 -3.81
N GLN A 29 48.33 14.06 -4.71
CA GLN A 29 47.13 14.77 -5.13
C GLN A 29 46.19 13.73 -5.75
N LEU A 30 45.32 13.15 -4.93
CA LEU A 30 44.07 12.58 -5.41
C LEU A 30 43.29 13.76 -5.98
N ALA A 31 43.21 13.84 -7.31
CA ALA A 31 42.23 14.66 -7.98
C ALA A 31 40.87 14.29 -7.38
N GLY A 32 40.34 15.17 -6.53
CA GLY A 32 39.01 15.03 -5.99
C GLY A 32 38.03 15.04 -7.14
N GLY A 33 37.55 13.85 -7.53
CA GLY A 33 36.40 13.74 -8.39
C GLY A 33 35.26 14.50 -7.74
N THR A 34 34.75 15.51 -8.43
CA THR A 34 33.46 16.11 -8.08
C THR A 34 32.45 14.97 -7.91
N PRO A 35 31.67 14.93 -6.81
CA PRO A 35 30.59 13.96 -6.68
C PRO A 35 29.74 14.01 -7.95
N ALA A 36 29.45 12.85 -8.55
CA ALA A 36 28.54 12.79 -9.69
C ALA A 36 27.24 13.49 -9.28
N ALA A 37 26.80 14.47 -10.08
CA ALA A 37 25.55 15.15 -9.82
C ALA A 37 24.42 14.10 -9.85
N ALA A 38 23.55 14.11 -8.83
CA ALA A 38 22.40 13.23 -8.80
C ALA A 38 21.55 13.43 -10.06
N ALA A 39 20.97 12.34 -10.57
CA ALA A 39 20.01 12.38 -11.67
C ALA A 39 18.92 13.43 -11.40
N ALA A 40 18.53 14.16 -12.45
CA ALA A 40 17.50 15.20 -12.35
C ALA A 40 16.16 14.61 -11.87
N SER A 41 15.36 15.40 -11.14
CA SER A 41 14.02 14.99 -10.69
C SER A 41 12.94 15.55 -11.60
N GLU A 42 11.93 14.74 -11.92
CA GLU A 42 10.71 15.18 -12.61
C GLU A 42 9.50 15.05 -11.67
N PRO A 43 8.64 16.09 -11.55
CA PRO A 43 7.46 16.03 -10.70
C PRO A 43 6.41 15.07 -11.24
N TYR A 44 5.91 14.21 -10.35
CA TYR A 44 4.92 13.18 -10.63
C TYR A 44 3.75 13.27 -9.65
N THR A 45 2.55 12.88 -10.10
CA THR A 45 1.43 12.59 -9.21
C THR A 45 1.38 11.10 -8.95
N TRP A 46 1.35 10.71 -7.68
CA TRP A 46 1.27 9.31 -7.26
C TRP A 46 -0.05 9.05 -6.56
N LYS A 47 -0.68 7.91 -6.90
CA LYS A 47 -1.92 7.41 -6.30
C LYS A 47 -1.85 5.89 -6.18
N ASN A 48 -2.68 5.32 -5.32
CA ASN A 48 -2.97 3.90 -5.39
C ASN A 48 -3.94 3.59 -6.53
N VAL A 49 -3.72 2.46 -7.21
CA VAL A 49 -4.81 1.76 -7.91
C VAL A 49 -5.73 1.22 -6.84
N ARG A 50 -7.04 1.50 -6.96
CA ARG A 50 -7.98 1.27 -5.86
C ARG A 50 -8.40 -0.20 -5.75
N ILE A 51 -8.07 -0.81 -4.61
CA ILE A 51 -8.51 -2.15 -4.20
C ILE A 51 -9.30 -2.08 -2.88
N ASP A 52 -9.00 -1.10 -2.01
CA ASP A 52 -9.63 -0.85 -0.72
C ASP A 52 -9.38 -2.01 0.29
N GLY A 53 -8.18 -2.07 0.89
CA GLY A 53 -7.78 -3.03 1.93
C GLY A 53 -6.82 -4.11 1.43
N GLY A 54 -7.18 -5.38 1.69
CA GLY A 54 -6.49 -6.57 1.20
C GLY A 54 -5.38 -7.12 2.10
N GLY A 55 -5.26 -6.61 3.33
CA GLY A 55 -4.28 -7.04 4.32
C GLY A 55 -4.83 -7.02 5.75
N PHE A 56 -3.98 -7.35 6.72
CA PHE A 56 -4.37 -7.50 8.11
C PHE A 56 -4.20 -6.19 8.89
N VAL A 57 -5.30 -5.71 9.49
CA VAL A 57 -5.28 -4.56 10.40
C VAL A 57 -5.30 -5.02 11.87
N PRO A 58 -4.14 -5.22 12.51
CA PRO A 58 -4.05 -5.72 13.89
C PRO A 58 -4.39 -4.70 14.98
N GLY A 59 -4.55 -3.41 14.66
CA GLY A 59 -4.85 -2.39 15.66
C GLY A 59 -5.57 -1.16 15.10
N ILE A 60 -6.59 -0.72 15.82
CA ILE A 60 -7.35 0.51 15.59
C ILE A 60 -7.26 1.33 16.87
N ILE A 61 -6.96 2.62 16.77
CA ILE A 61 -6.68 3.45 17.96
C ILE A 61 -7.45 4.76 17.85
N PHE A 62 -8.49 4.89 18.67
CA PHE A 62 -9.21 6.15 18.86
C PHE A 62 -8.47 7.05 19.87
N ASN A 63 -8.32 8.33 19.55
CA ASN A 63 -7.93 9.31 20.56
C ASN A 63 -9.04 9.43 21.60
N GLN A 64 -8.65 9.44 22.88
CA GLN A 64 -9.60 9.43 24.00
C GLN A 64 -10.18 10.83 24.33
N THR A 65 -9.70 11.88 23.66
CA THR A 65 -10.04 13.29 23.95
C THR A 65 -10.36 14.14 22.71
N GLU A 66 -10.15 13.63 21.49
CA GLU A 66 -10.53 14.30 20.25
C GLU A 66 -11.43 13.39 19.42
N GLN A 67 -12.69 13.82 19.23
CA GLN A 67 -13.66 13.12 18.41
C GLN A 67 -13.17 12.97 16.95
N ASN A 68 -13.39 11.79 16.36
CA ASN A 68 -13.02 11.44 14.99
C ASN A 68 -11.51 11.39 14.69
N LEU A 69 -10.64 11.52 15.71
CA LEU A 69 -9.22 11.27 15.53
C LEU A 69 -8.92 9.78 15.74
N ILE A 70 -8.78 9.05 14.63
CA ILE A 70 -8.63 7.58 14.61
C ILE A 70 -7.37 7.25 13.82
N TYR A 71 -6.62 6.27 14.32
CA TYR A 71 -5.47 5.69 13.63
C TYR A 71 -5.69 4.19 13.41
N ALA A 72 -5.02 3.63 12.41
CA ALA A 72 -4.92 2.20 12.19
C ALA A 72 -3.44 1.84 11.95
N ARG A 73 -3.01 0.73 12.53
CA ARG A 73 -1.69 0.13 12.29
C ARG A 73 -1.83 -1.15 11.49
N THR A 74 -0.83 -1.42 10.66
CA THR A 74 -0.78 -2.58 9.78
C THR A 74 0.52 -3.36 10.01
N ASP A 75 0.53 -4.64 9.65
CA ASP A 75 1.69 -5.50 9.91
C ASP A 75 2.81 -5.31 8.88
N ILE A 76 2.48 -4.95 7.64
CA ILE A 76 3.46 -4.69 6.56
C ILE A 76 3.29 -3.34 5.86
N GLY A 77 2.17 -2.62 6.07
CA GLY A 77 1.73 -1.49 5.25
C GLY A 77 1.84 -0.10 5.88
N GLY A 78 2.53 0.02 7.01
CA GLY A 78 2.67 1.25 7.76
C GLY A 78 1.48 1.58 8.66
N ALA A 79 1.19 2.87 8.80
CA ALA A 79 0.14 3.40 9.65
C ALA A 79 -0.71 4.43 8.92
N TYR A 80 -1.97 4.55 9.34
CA TYR A 80 -2.96 5.40 8.71
C TYR A 80 -3.67 6.30 9.73
N ARG A 81 -4.09 7.48 9.30
CA ARG A 81 -5.01 8.36 10.04
C ARG A 81 -6.34 8.49 9.30
N TRP A 82 -7.44 8.38 10.03
CA TRP A 82 -8.77 8.60 9.48
C TRP A 82 -8.99 10.08 9.12
N ASN A 83 -9.58 10.30 7.96
CA ASN A 83 -10.07 11.59 7.50
C ASN A 83 -11.59 11.56 7.41
N GLN A 84 -12.23 12.07 8.46
CA GLN A 84 -13.70 12.12 8.58
C GLN A 84 -14.37 12.88 7.43
N ALA A 85 -13.74 13.91 6.86
CA ALA A 85 -14.34 14.74 5.82
C ALA A 85 -14.47 14.02 4.47
N THR A 86 -13.61 13.04 4.21
CA THR A 86 -13.57 12.29 2.94
C THR A 86 -13.95 10.82 3.10
N SER A 87 -14.25 10.41 4.33
CA SER A 87 -14.44 9.02 4.75
C SER A 87 -13.35 8.11 4.21
N SER A 88 -12.09 8.47 4.44
CA SER A 88 -10.94 7.72 3.95
C SER A 88 -9.74 7.76 4.89
N TRP A 89 -8.87 6.77 4.78
CA TRP A 89 -7.60 6.69 5.50
C TRP A 89 -6.48 7.38 4.73
N ILE A 90 -5.57 8.03 5.47
CA ILE A 90 -4.38 8.70 4.94
C ILE A 90 -3.13 7.93 5.41
N PRO A 91 -2.28 7.40 4.51
CA PRO A 91 -1.03 6.75 4.89
C PRO A 91 -0.04 7.78 5.49
N LEU A 92 0.70 7.37 6.51
CA LEU A 92 1.56 8.26 7.31
C LEU A 92 3.06 7.94 7.19
N LEU A 93 3.42 6.81 6.59
CA LEU A 93 4.79 6.26 6.61
C LEU A 93 5.42 6.08 5.22
N ASP A 94 4.78 6.57 4.15
CA ASP A 94 5.25 6.43 2.77
C ASP A 94 6.66 7.01 2.53
N GLN A 95 7.15 7.91 3.40
CA GLN A 95 8.51 8.46 3.33
C GLN A 95 9.64 7.46 3.64
N PHE A 96 9.35 6.37 4.36
CA PHE A 96 10.37 5.38 4.68
C PHE A 96 10.59 4.45 3.48
N GLY A 97 11.82 4.36 3.00
CA GLY A 97 12.20 3.62 1.81
C GLY A 97 13.05 2.39 2.09
N TRP A 98 13.76 1.95 1.05
CA TRP A 98 14.50 0.68 1.01
C TRP A 98 15.51 0.46 2.15
N ASP A 99 16.16 1.50 2.68
CA ASP A 99 17.15 1.32 3.75
C ASP A 99 16.53 1.13 5.14
N ARG A 100 15.22 1.39 5.26
CA ARG A 100 14.42 1.31 6.50
C ARG A 100 13.05 0.69 6.24
N TRP A 101 12.96 -0.25 5.31
CA TRP A 101 11.70 -0.84 4.88
C TRP A 101 10.96 -1.54 6.04
N GLY A 102 11.71 -2.07 7.02
CA GLY A 102 11.15 -2.66 8.24
C GLY A 102 10.24 -1.71 9.03
N TYR A 103 10.38 -0.38 8.85
CA TYR A 103 9.56 0.61 9.56
C TYR A 103 8.11 0.67 9.09
N ASN A 104 7.77 -0.01 7.98
CA ASN A 104 6.37 -0.21 7.61
C ASN A 104 5.68 -1.30 8.45
N GLY A 105 6.44 -2.13 9.17
CA GLY A 105 5.85 -3.00 10.20
C GLY A 105 5.55 -2.18 11.45
N VAL A 106 4.28 -2.00 11.78
CA VAL A 106 3.86 -1.16 12.92
C VAL A 106 3.27 -2.06 14.01
N LEU A 107 4.11 -2.40 14.99
CA LEU A 107 3.71 -3.27 16.09
C LEU A 107 2.72 -2.59 17.05
N SER A 108 2.87 -1.29 17.29
CA SER A 108 1.99 -0.57 18.22
C SER A 108 1.93 0.93 17.93
N MET A 109 0.82 1.56 18.29
CA MET A 109 0.62 3.01 18.17
C MET A 109 -0.03 3.59 19.42
N ALA A 110 0.33 4.83 19.75
CA ALA A 110 -0.29 5.60 20.82
C ALA A 110 -0.59 7.03 20.38
N THR A 111 -1.83 7.46 20.56
CA THR A 111 -2.28 8.85 20.31
C THR A 111 -2.45 9.56 21.64
N ASP A 112 -1.90 10.76 21.76
CA ASP A 112 -1.78 11.46 23.04
C ASP A 112 -3.13 12.07 23.48
N PRO A 113 -3.68 11.69 24.65
CA PRO A 113 -4.96 12.20 25.13
C PRO A 113 -4.84 13.57 25.84
N VAL A 114 -3.63 14.14 25.96
CA VAL A 114 -3.39 15.46 26.56
C VAL A 114 -3.07 16.48 25.47
N GLN A 115 -2.24 16.09 24.50
CA GLN A 115 -1.85 16.90 23.35
C GLN A 115 -2.17 16.15 22.06
N THR A 116 -3.41 16.24 21.59
CA THR A 116 -3.97 15.38 20.52
C THR A 116 -3.32 15.54 19.14
N ASN A 117 -2.42 16.51 18.99
CA ASN A 117 -1.53 16.61 17.83
C ASN A 117 -0.37 15.59 17.87
N LYS A 118 -0.06 14.99 19.02
CA LYS A 118 1.01 14.03 19.19
C LYS A 118 0.54 12.59 18.96
N VAL A 119 1.34 11.85 18.22
CA VAL A 119 1.17 10.41 17.99
C VAL A 119 2.53 9.74 17.90
N TYR A 120 2.60 8.50 18.37
CA TYR A 120 3.80 7.69 18.41
C TYR A 120 3.54 6.31 17.80
N ALA A 121 4.56 5.73 17.18
CA ALA A 121 4.49 4.39 16.60
C ALA A 121 5.76 3.60 16.93
N ALA A 122 5.61 2.35 17.34
CA ALA A 122 6.70 1.40 17.48
C ALA A 122 6.82 0.58 16.19
N VAL A 123 7.96 0.70 15.51
CA VAL A 123 8.14 0.20 14.15
C VAL A 123 9.35 -0.71 14.00
N GLY A 124 9.27 -1.62 13.03
CA GLY A 124 10.19 -2.72 12.74
C GLY A 124 9.35 -3.94 12.34
N MET A 125 9.82 -4.77 11.40
CA MET A 125 8.94 -5.78 10.80
C MET A 125 9.21 -7.20 11.32
N TYR A 126 10.47 -7.59 11.47
CA TYR A 126 10.84 -8.94 11.89
C TYR A 126 11.94 -8.94 12.96
N LEU A 127 11.90 -9.93 13.85
CA LEU A 127 12.93 -10.13 14.88
C LEU A 127 14.11 -10.99 14.39
N ASN A 128 13.91 -11.73 13.31
CA ASN A 128 14.92 -12.63 12.74
C ASN A 128 15.83 -11.91 11.72
N SER A 129 16.56 -12.66 10.90
CA SER A 129 17.48 -12.11 9.91
C SER A 129 16.81 -11.50 8.67
N TRP A 130 15.48 -11.58 8.55
CA TRP A 130 14.77 -11.02 7.39
C TRP A 130 14.78 -9.50 7.40
N ASP A 131 14.50 -8.86 8.54
CA ASP A 131 14.70 -7.43 8.72
C ASP A 131 16.15 -7.17 9.17
N PRO A 132 17.00 -6.47 8.41
CA PRO A 132 18.37 -6.18 8.84
C PRO A 132 18.45 -5.06 9.90
N ASN A 133 17.39 -4.28 10.07
CA ASN A 133 17.39 -3.09 10.92
C ASN A 133 16.94 -3.43 12.35
N ASN A 134 17.37 -2.60 13.30
CA ASN A 134 16.68 -2.50 14.58
C ASN A 134 15.34 -1.79 14.42
N GLY A 135 14.47 -1.91 15.40
CA GLY A 135 13.22 -1.16 15.46
C GLY A 135 13.44 0.27 15.93
N ALA A 136 12.38 1.07 15.91
CA ALA A 136 12.39 2.45 16.35
C ALA A 136 11.08 2.88 16.99
N ILE A 137 11.14 3.95 17.77
CA ILE A 137 9.96 4.74 18.13
C ILE A 137 9.93 5.97 17.24
N LEU A 138 8.85 6.10 16.47
CA LEU A 138 8.52 7.28 15.71
C LEU A 138 7.69 8.22 16.59
N ARG A 139 7.98 9.51 16.55
CA ARG A 139 7.20 10.56 17.24
C ARG A 139 6.81 11.66 16.27
N SER A 140 5.55 12.05 16.30
CA SER A 140 5.00 13.15 15.53
C SER A 140 4.30 14.14 16.47
N SER A 141 4.34 15.42 16.10
CA SER A 141 3.59 16.50 16.77
C SER A 141 2.55 17.16 15.84
N ASP A 142 2.26 16.52 14.71
CA ASP A 142 1.35 17.02 13.66
C ASP A 142 0.43 15.89 13.13
N LYS A 143 0.03 14.98 14.02
CA LYS A 143 -0.87 13.85 13.73
C LYS A 143 -0.32 12.88 12.68
N GLY A 144 1.00 12.74 12.60
CA GLY A 144 1.70 11.82 11.72
C GLY A 144 2.04 12.37 10.33
N ALA A 145 1.96 13.70 10.11
CA ALA A 145 2.38 14.28 8.84
C ALA A 145 3.92 14.34 8.71
N THR A 146 4.63 14.54 9.82
CA THR A 146 6.09 14.44 9.92
C THR A 146 6.50 13.66 11.16
N TRP A 147 7.67 13.03 11.09
CA TRP A 147 8.17 12.12 12.13
C TRP A 147 9.61 12.40 12.49
N ALA A 148 9.91 12.40 13.78
CA ALA A 148 11.26 12.19 14.29
C ALA A 148 11.42 10.72 14.72
N VAL A 149 12.64 10.20 14.58
CA VAL A 149 12.97 8.78 14.80
C VAL A 149 13.90 8.66 16.00
N THR A 150 13.59 7.74 16.92
CA THR A 150 14.53 7.24 17.92
C THR A 150 14.71 5.74 17.70
N GLU A 151 15.89 5.36 17.21
CA GLU A 151 16.24 3.95 17.00
C GLU A 151 16.44 3.25 18.35
N LEU A 152 15.95 2.02 18.45
CA LEU A 152 16.07 1.16 19.62
C LEU A 152 17.30 0.25 19.47
N PRO A 153 17.89 -0.22 20.58
CA PRO A 153 19.02 -1.15 20.53
C PRO A 153 18.61 -2.61 20.23
N PHE A 154 17.38 -2.83 19.74
CA PHE A 154 16.80 -4.15 19.44
C PHE A 154 15.76 -4.04 18.31
N LYS A 155 15.37 -5.17 17.75
CA LYS A 155 14.34 -5.28 16.69
C LYS A 155 12.92 -5.23 17.24
N VAL A 156 11.98 -4.90 16.37
CA VAL A 156 10.53 -4.88 16.64
C VAL A 156 9.86 -5.76 15.58
N GLY A 157 8.84 -6.53 15.97
CA GLY A 157 8.20 -7.57 15.18
C GLY A 157 6.80 -7.20 14.67
N GLY A 158 6.67 -6.11 13.91
CA GLY A 158 5.40 -5.66 13.35
C GLY A 158 4.67 -6.72 12.51
N ASN A 159 5.39 -7.64 11.88
CA ASN A 159 4.84 -8.80 11.17
C ASN A 159 5.29 -10.14 11.78
N MET A 160 5.45 -10.22 13.10
CA MET A 160 5.76 -11.48 13.81
C MET A 160 4.48 -12.10 14.42
N PRO A 161 4.51 -13.35 14.90
CA PRO A 161 3.47 -13.88 15.77
C PRO A 161 3.28 -13.04 17.04
N GLY A 162 2.05 -12.88 17.51
CA GLY A 162 1.75 -12.04 18.66
C GLY A 162 1.49 -10.56 18.36
N ARG A 163 1.47 -10.16 17.07
CA ARG A 163 1.27 -8.77 16.63
C ARG A 163 -0.16 -8.22 16.80
N GLY A 164 -1.13 -9.10 17.01
CA GLY A 164 -2.51 -8.71 17.35
C GLY A 164 -2.65 -8.21 18.79
N MET A 165 -1.81 -8.70 19.71
CA MET A 165 -1.81 -8.27 21.11
C MET A 165 -1.31 -6.83 21.25
N GLY A 166 -1.98 -6.02 22.08
CA GLY A 166 -1.65 -4.61 22.21
C GLY A 166 -2.66 -3.77 22.99
N GLU A 167 -2.47 -2.46 23.09
CA GLU A 167 -1.31 -1.71 22.57
C GLU A 167 -0.08 -1.80 23.50
N ARG A 168 1.08 -2.13 22.94
CA ARG A 168 2.36 -2.25 23.66
C ARG A 168 2.96 -0.90 24.06
N LEU A 169 2.70 0.12 23.24
CA LEU A 169 3.13 1.50 23.45
C LEU A 169 1.99 2.27 24.12
N ALA A 170 2.26 2.89 25.27
CA ALA A 170 1.26 3.67 26.00
C ALA A 170 1.84 5.00 26.52
N ILE A 171 1.01 6.03 26.51
CA ILE A 171 1.33 7.38 27.01
C ILE A 171 0.65 7.56 28.36
N ASP A 172 1.37 8.05 29.36
CA ASP A 172 0.77 8.39 30.65
C ASP A 172 -0.29 9.50 30.43
N PRO A 173 -1.58 9.25 30.74
CA PRO A 173 -2.67 10.17 30.44
C PRO A 173 -2.72 11.40 31.35
N ASN A 174 -1.90 11.43 32.41
CA ASN A 174 -1.77 12.58 33.32
C ASN A 174 -0.45 13.34 33.10
N ARG A 175 0.61 12.64 32.65
CA ARG A 175 1.92 13.22 32.37
C ARG A 175 2.47 12.69 31.04
N ASN A 176 2.00 13.26 29.93
CA ASN A 176 2.31 12.84 28.56
C ASN A 176 3.78 12.99 28.11
N SER A 177 4.69 13.40 29.01
CA SER A 177 6.14 13.22 28.82
C SER A 177 6.59 11.77 29.07
N THR A 178 5.82 10.99 29.83
CA THR A 178 6.11 9.61 30.16
C THR A 178 5.42 8.67 29.19
N LEU A 179 6.19 7.75 28.60
CA LEU A 179 5.68 6.67 27.75
C LEU A 179 6.31 5.35 28.18
N TYR A 180 5.56 4.27 28.05
CA TYR A 180 6.08 2.90 28.22
C TYR A 180 5.92 2.12 26.92
N PHE A 181 6.85 1.19 26.69
CA PHE A 181 6.82 0.27 25.57
C PHE A 181 7.14 -1.15 26.05
N GLY A 182 6.17 -2.06 25.90
CA GLY A 182 6.38 -3.49 26.08
C GLY A 182 7.10 -4.09 24.88
N THR A 183 8.20 -4.80 25.10
CA THR A 183 9.10 -5.25 24.02
C THR A 183 9.14 -6.77 23.90
N GLU A 184 9.51 -7.24 22.72
CA GLU A 184 9.64 -8.65 22.36
C GLU A 184 11.06 -9.18 22.66
N ALA A 185 11.30 -10.46 22.38
CA ALA A 185 12.60 -11.14 22.43
C ALA A 185 13.34 -11.02 23.79
N GLY A 186 12.60 -10.92 24.89
CA GLY A 186 13.17 -10.81 26.24
C GLY A 186 13.75 -9.44 26.59
N ASN A 187 13.51 -8.41 25.76
CA ASN A 187 14.00 -7.05 26.03
C ASN A 187 13.27 -6.38 27.21
N GLY A 188 12.08 -6.86 27.59
CA GLY A 188 11.33 -6.46 28.78
C GLY A 188 10.47 -5.20 28.61
N LEU A 189 10.38 -4.39 29.66
CA LEU A 189 9.64 -3.12 29.64
C LEU A 189 10.61 -1.96 29.46
N TRP A 190 10.27 -1.02 28.58
CA TRP A 190 11.05 0.18 28.30
C TRP A 190 10.24 1.44 28.59
N ARG A 191 10.93 2.53 28.91
CA ARG A 191 10.30 3.79 29.29
C ARG A 191 11.05 4.99 28.71
N SER A 192 10.27 5.97 28.29
CA SER A 192 10.69 7.34 28.03
C SER A 192 10.11 8.26 29.10
N THR A 193 10.84 9.31 29.47
CA THR A 193 10.35 10.40 30.34
C THR A 193 10.43 11.79 29.69
N ASP A 194 10.76 11.85 28.40
CA ASP A 194 11.01 13.07 27.63
C ASP A 194 10.20 13.11 26.31
N SER A 195 8.98 12.57 26.34
CA SER A 195 8.09 12.48 25.16
C SER A 195 8.71 11.70 23.98
N GLY A 196 9.33 10.56 24.28
CA GLY A 196 9.77 9.56 23.32
C GLY A 196 11.08 9.93 22.61
N VAL A 197 11.84 10.89 23.14
CA VAL A 197 13.13 11.29 22.58
C VAL A 197 14.20 10.26 22.95
N THR A 198 14.25 9.85 24.22
CA THR A 198 15.16 8.80 24.71
C THR A 198 14.41 7.67 25.40
N TRP A 199 14.96 6.47 25.31
CA TRP A 199 14.34 5.25 25.85
C TRP A 199 15.35 4.46 26.67
N ALA A 200 14.91 3.97 27.83
CA ALA A 200 15.72 3.13 28.70
C ALA A 200 14.91 1.93 29.22
N LYS A 201 15.60 0.82 29.45
CA LYS A 201 15.01 -0.37 30.06
C LYS A 201 14.57 -0.08 31.49
N VAL A 202 13.37 -0.52 31.85
CA VAL A 202 12.83 -0.52 33.22
C VAL A 202 13.41 -1.75 33.93
N THR A 203 14.63 -1.62 34.45
CA THR A 203 15.42 -2.76 34.94
C THR A 203 14.84 -3.47 36.17
N ASN A 204 13.92 -2.82 36.88
CA ASN A 204 13.18 -3.37 38.00
C ASN A 204 11.88 -4.07 37.59
N PHE A 205 11.53 -4.14 36.29
CA PHE A 205 10.40 -4.93 35.81
C PHE A 205 10.77 -6.42 35.85
N PRO A 206 10.01 -7.28 36.57
CA PRO A 206 10.49 -8.58 37.02
C PRO A 206 10.38 -9.69 35.96
N ASN A 207 9.62 -9.51 34.88
CA ASN A 207 9.34 -10.56 33.92
C ASN A 207 9.36 -10.02 32.50
N VAL A 208 10.12 -10.64 31.61
CA VAL A 208 10.27 -10.21 30.21
C VAL A 208 9.42 -11.04 29.24
N GLY A 209 8.53 -11.88 29.75
CA GLY A 209 7.80 -12.89 28.98
C GLY A 209 8.65 -14.15 28.75
N ASN A 210 7.99 -15.28 28.52
CA ASN A 210 8.63 -16.56 28.23
C ASN A 210 7.91 -17.36 27.13
N TYR A 211 6.74 -16.90 26.68
CA TYR A 211 5.96 -17.61 25.68
C TYR A 211 6.57 -17.47 24.29
N VAL A 212 6.64 -18.60 23.60
CA VAL A 212 7.10 -18.75 22.22
C VAL A 212 6.06 -19.61 21.51
N GLN A 213 5.66 -19.24 20.29
CA GLN A 213 4.59 -19.95 19.59
C GLN A 213 5.01 -21.37 19.18
N ASP A 214 6.20 -21.50 18.59
CA ASP A 214 6.84 -22.78 18.31
C ASP A 214 8.36 -22.66 18.47
N ALA A 215 8.87 -23.18 19.60
CA ALA A 215 10.30 -23.16 19.90
C ALA A 215 11.13 -24.06 18.98
N ALA A 216 10.51 -25.00 18.27
CA ALA A 216 11.19 -25.93 17.36
C ALA A 216 11.27 -25.40 15.91
N ASP A 217 10.71 -24.21 15.62
CA ASP A 217 10.67 -23.67 14.27
C ASP A 217 12.08 -23.43 13.69
N THR A 218 12.42 -24.23 12.69
CA THR A 218 13.68 -24.14 11.95
C THR A 218 13.76 -22.95 10.99
N ASN A 219 12.63 -22.33 10.64
CA ASN A 219 12.60 -21.12 9.83
C ASN A 219 12.97 -19.87 10.63
N ASN A 220 13.13 -20.02 11.95
CA ASN A 220 13.51 -18.95 12.85
C ASN A 220 12.53 -17.76 12.76
N TYR A 221 11.23 -18.03 12.86
CA TYR A 221 10.15 -17.05 12.78
C TYR A 221 9.16 -17.21 13.94
N LEU A 222 8.72 -18.44 14.23
CA LEU A 222 7.75 -18.75 15.30
C LEU A 222 8.42 -18.92 16.69
N ASN A 223 9.75 -18.90 16.74
CA ASN A 223 10.56 -19.29 17.88
C ASN A 223 11.04 -18.10 18.76
N PHE A 224 10.46 -16.91 18.59
CA PHE A 224 10.79 -15.73 19.38
C PHE A 224 9.86 -15.57 20.58
N ASN A 225 10.44 -15.11 21.71
CA ASN A 225 9.68 -14.72 22.89
C ASN A 225 8.81 -13.49 22.56
N GLN A 226 7.49 -13.61 22.71
CA GLN A 226 6.55 -12.53 22.39
C GLN A 226 6.58 -11.37 23.39
N GLY A 227 7.12 -11.60 24.59
CA GLY A 227 7.56 -10.54 25.50
C GLY A 227 6.45 -9.83 26.28
N VAL A 228 6.55 -8.51 26.41
CA VAL A 228 5.59 -7.65 27.12
C VAL A 228 4.60 -7.06 26.11
N VAL A 229 3.30 -7.28 26.31
CA VAL A 229 2.31 -7.23 25.23
C VAL A 229 1.31 -6.08 25.30
N TRP A 230 1.10 -5.45 26.46
CA TRP A 230 0.31 -4.21 26.56
C TRP A 230 0.64 -3.44 27.83
N VAL A 231 0.34 -2.13 27.85
CA VAL A 231 0.44 -1.27 29.04
C VAL A 231 -0.82 -0.44 29.19
N ALA A 232 -1.46 -0.50 30.37
CA ALA A 232 -2.67 0.24 30.69
C ALA A 232 -2.47 1.12 31.93
N PHE A 233 -2.89 2.38 31.85
CA PHE A 233 -2.80 3.34 32.95
C PHE A 233 -4.15 3.51 33.64
N ASP A 234 -4.17 3.49 34.98
CA ASP A 234 -5.33 3.97 35.73
C ASP A 234 -5.21 5.47 35.92
N LYS A 235 -5.78 6.23 34.98
CA LYS A 235 -5.79 7.70 34.98
C LYS A 235 -6.25 8.30 36.31
N SER A 236 -7.12 7.62 37.07
CA SER A 236 -7.66 8.17 38.34
C SER A 236 -6.62 8.31 39.44
N THR A 237 -5.48 7.61 39.31
CA THR A 237 -4.40 7.62 40.30
C THR A 237 -3.33 8.69 40.07
N GLY A 238 -3.53 9.56 39.07
CA GLY A 238 -2.70 10.72 38.82
C GLY A 238 -3.53 11.99 38.72
N THR A 239 -2.86 13.13 38.54
CA THR A 239 -3.48 14.42 38.24
C THR A 239 -2.67 15.09 37.14
N ALA A 240 -3.28 16.00 36.37
CA ALA A 240 -2.62 16.64 35.24
C ALA A 240 -1.23 17.23 35.62
N GLY A 241 -0.19 16.83 34.89
CA GLY A 241 1.22 17.17 35.14
C GLY A 241 1.95 16.21 36.09
N ASN A 242 1.23 15.40 36.86
CA ASN A 242 1.78 14.43 37.80
C ASN A 242 1.71 13.01 37.25
N THR A 243 2.72 12.19 37.58
CA THR A 243 2.81 10.79 37.14
C THR A 243 1.61 9.98 37.62
N THR A 244 1.02 9.20 36.72
CA THR A 244 0.00 8.21 37.08
C THR A 244 0.62 7.11 37.95
N GLN A 245 0.05 6.83 39.11
CA GLN A 245 0.66 5.92 40.09
C GLN A 245 0.40 4.44 39.76
N ALA A 246 -0.83 4.09 39.39
CA ALA A 246 -1.22 2.73 39.05
C ALA A 246 -1.05 2.46 37.55
N ILE A 247 -0.23 1.47 37.23
CA ILE A 247 0.14 1.05 35.88
C ILE A 247 0.03 -0.47 35.82
N TYR A 248 -0.67 -1.00 34.83
CA TYR A 248 -0.86 -2.43 34.60
C TYR A 248 -0.17 -2.84 33.30
N VAL A 249 0.44 -4.03 33.30
CA VAL A 249 1.28 -4.49 32.19
C VAL A 249 0.97 -5.95 31.90
N GLY A 250 0.62 -6.24 30.65
CA GLY A 250 0.44 -7.58 30.12
C GLY A 250 1.76 -8.21 29.71
N VAL A 251 1.95 -9.48 30.05
CA VAL A 251 3.15 -10.24 29.72
C VAL A 251 2.76 -11.56 29.07
N ALA A 252 3.43 -11.93 27.97
CA ALA A 252 3.28 -13.22 27.33
C ALA A 252 3.97 -14.32 28.17
N ASP A 253 3.33 -14.67 29.28
CA ASP A 253 3.69 -15.74 30.21
C ASP A 253 2.39 -16.35 30.75
N LEU A 254 2.17 -17.64 30.43
CA LEU A 254 0.93 -18.35 30.80
C LEU A 254 0.69 -18.38 32.32
N GLN A 255 1.73 -18.23 33.15
CA GLN A 255 1.59 -18.27 34.62
C GLN A 255 1.55 -16.87 35.26
N ASN A 256 2.01 -15.84 34.54
CA ASN A 256 2.22 -14.49 35.08
C ASN A 256 1.83 -13.41 34.06
N THR A 257 0.58 -13.45 33.61
CA THR A 257 0.11 -12.68 32.46
C THR A 257 -0.12 -11.18 32.76
N VAL A 258 -0.30 -10.78 34.04
CA VAL A 258 -0.50 -9.39 34.47
C VAL A 258 0.42 -8.99 35.62
N TYR A 259 1.15 -7.90 35.43
CA TYR A 259 1.88 -7.18 36.48
C TYR A 259 1.27 -5.81 36.73
N ARG A 260 1.53 -5.23 37.90
CA ARG A 260 1.20 -3.83 38.19
C ARG A 260 2.29 -3.12 38.96
N SER A 261 2.29 -1.79 38.84
CA SER A 261 2.91 -0.86 39.77
C SER A 261 1.79 -0.03 40.41
N LEU A 262 1.94 0.34 41.68
CA LEU A 262 1.07 1.30 42.37
C LEU A 262 1.81 2.59 42.79
N ASN A 263 3.04 2.78 42.31
CA ASN A 263 3.93 3.89 42.68
C ASN A 263 4.71 4.45 41.47
N GLY A 264 4.03 4.59 40.32
CA GLY A 264 4.58 5.24 39.13
C GLY A 264 5.70 4.46 38.42
N GLY A 265 5.80 3.16 38.65
CA GLY A 265 6.79 2.25 38.06
C GLY A 265 8.06 2.08 38.89
N THR A 266 8.04 2.49 40.16
CA THR A 266 9.19 2.34 41.09
C THR A 266 9.35 0.91 41.58
N SER A 267 8.25 0.17 41.73
CA SER A 267 8.25 -1.27 41.99
C SER A 267 7.12 -1.95 41.26
N TRP A 268 7.30 -3.22 40.94
CA TRP A 268 6.36 -4.02 40.19
C TRP A 268 6.06 -5.31 40.92
N GLU A 269 4.80 -5.73 40.89
CA GLU A 269 4.35 -6.99 41.46
C GLU A 269 3.44 -7.72 40.49
N ARG A 270 3.48 -9.06 40.56
CA ARG A 270 2.48 -9.90 39.90
C ARG A 270 1.13 -9.59 40.55
N VAL A 271 0.08 -9.35 39.74
CA VAL A 271 -1.25 -9.13 40.30
C VAL A 271 -1.75 -10.41 40.98
N ALA A 272 -2.08 -10.32 42.27
CA ALA A 272 -2.57 -11.46 43.05
C ALA A 272 -3.92 -11.96 42.51
N GLY A 273 -4.14 -13.28 42.55
CA GLY A 273 -5.41 -13.89 42.14
C GLY A 273 -5.71 -13.88 40.63
N GLN A 274 -4.83 -13.35 39.78
CA GLN A 274 -5.02 -13.35 38.32
C GLN A 274 -5.18 -14.78 37.77
N PRO A 275 -5.92 -14.96 36.66
CA PRO A 275 -6.00 -16.25 35.97
C PRO A 275 -4.65 -16.70 35.41
N THR A 276 -4.48 -18.01 35.24
CA THR A 276 -3.28 -18.66 34.67
C THR A 276 -3.68 -19.63 33.57
N GLY A 277 -2.74 -20.03 32.73
CA GLY A 277 -2.93 -20.94 31.59
C GLY A 277 -3.11 -20.23 30.26
N PHE A 278 -3.19 -18.89 30.23
CA PHE A 278 -3.48 -18.10 29.04
C PHE A 278 -2.65 -16.79 29.00
N LEU A 279 -2.44 -16.28 27.79
CA LEU A 279 -1.83 -14.98 27.50
C LEU A 279 -2.94 -13.93 27.41
N ALA A 280 -2.78 -12.79 28.09
CA ALA A 280 -3.72 -11.68 27.97
C ALA A 280 -3.42 -10.89 26.69
N HIS A 281 -4.25 -11.05 25.66
CA HIS A 281 -4.10 -10.34 24.39
C HIS A 281 -4.26 -8.83 24.57
N GLN A 282 -5.25 -8.42 25.35
CA GLN A 282 -5.54 -7.02 25.63
C GLN A 282 -5.88 -6.81 27.11
N GLY A 283 -5.65 -5.59 27.57
CA GLY A 283 -5.98 -5.15 28.92
C GLY A 283 -6.43 -3.70 28.92
N GLU A 284 -7.65 -3.43 29.40
CA GLU A 284 -8.25 -2.10 29.36
C GLU A 284 -8.87 -1.72 30.70
N ILE A 285 -8.69 -0.46 31.11
CA ILE A 285 -9.21 0.08 32.37
C ILE A 285 -10.40 0.99 32.10
N ALA A 286 -11.52 0.70 32.76
CA ALA A 286 -12.73 1.51 32.72
C ALA A 286 -13.63 1.20 33.92
N GLY A 287 -14.39 2.18 34.40
CA GLY A 287 -15.43 1.96 35.42
C GLY A 287 -14.94 1.40 36.77
N GLY A 288 -13.65 1.56 37.11
CA GLY A 288 -13.07 0.98 38.33
C GLY A 288 -12.64 -0.49 38.20
N TYR A 289 -12.59 -1.02 36.98
CA TYR A 289 -12.16 -2.38 36.66
C TYR A 289 -11.00 -2.38 35.65
N LEU A 290 -10.16 -3.39 35.74
CA LEU A 290 -9.31 -3.86 34.65
C LEU A 290 -10.03 -5.04 33.97
N TYR A 291 -10.25 -4.95 32.67
CA TYR A 291 -10.74 -6.06 31.84
C TYR A 291 -9.58 -6.64 31.05
N ILE A 292 -9.55 -7.97 30.92
CA ILE A 292 -8.60 -8.68 30.06
C ILE A 292 -9.31 -9.72 29.21
N THR A 293 -8.84 -9.89 27.98
CA THR A 293 -9.17 -11.02 27.09
C THR A 293 -7.95 -11.90 26.95
N THR A 294 -8.14 -13.22 26.99
CA THR A 294 -7.03 -14.17 26.99
C THR A 294 -7.15 -15.24 25.92
N SER A 295 -6.00 -15.79 25.52
CA SER A 295 -5.89 -16.94 24.62
C SER A 295 -4.74 -17.85 25.04
N ASP A 296 -4.80 -19.13 24.69
CA ASP A 296 -3.73 -20.12 24.91
C ASP A 296 -2.56 -19.93 23.92
N LYS A 297 -2.77 -19.14 22.87
CA LYS A 297 -1.78 -18.73 21.87
C LYS A 297 -1.67 -17.22 21.81
N GLY A 298 -0.67 -16.72 21.10
CA GLY A 298 -0.49 -15.27 20.89
C GLY A 298 -1.14 -14.73 19.62
N GLY A 299 -1.70 -15.60 18.76
CA GLY A 299 -2.28 -15.18 17.49
C GLY A 299 -1.26 -14.68 16.45
N PRO A 300 -1.74 -14.09 15.34
CA PRO A 300 -3.16 -13.80 15.07
C PRO A 300 -3.93 -14.97 14.45
N TYR A 301 -3.24 -16.04 14.04
CA TYR A 301 -3.84 -17.12 13.23
C TYR A 301 -4.42 -18.28 14.05
N ASP A 302 -3.92 -18.48 15.26
CA ASP A 302 -4.25 -19.61 16.13
C ASP A 302 -4.83 -19.12 17.46
N GLY A 303 -5.17 -20.05 18.35
CA GLY A 303 -5.86 -19.80 19.62
C GLY A 303 -7.02 -20.77 19.74
N GLY A 304 -6.85 -21.81 20.53
CA GLY A 304 -7.85 -22.86 20.72
C GLY A 304 -8.73 -22.64 21.94
N HIS A 305 -8.26 -21.89 22.93
CA HIS A 305 -9.01 -21.65 24.16
C HIS A 305 -8.70 -20.27 24.75
N GLY A 306 -9.63 -19.73 25.53
CA GLY A 306 -9.45 -18.44 26.17
C GLY A 306 -10.57 -18.05 27.11
N ASP A 307 -10.39 -16.93 27.80
CA ASP A 307 -11.37 -16.38 28.71
C ASP A 307 -11.43 -14.85 28.66
N VAL A 308 -12.48 -14.30 29.27
CA VAL A 308 -12.61 -12.88 29.58
C VAL A 308 -12.71 -12.73 31.09
N TRP A 309 -11.90 -11.85 31.65
CA TRP A 309 -11.86 -11.61 33.10
C TRP A 309 -11.95 -10.11 33.39
N LYS A 310 -12.56 -9.77 34.53
CA LYS A 310 -12.48 -8.44 35.11
C LYS A 310 -11.90 -8.49 36.52
N MET A 311 -11.08 -7.50 36.86
CA MET A 311 -10.57 -7.29 38.20
C MET A 311 -11.06 -5.95 38.72
N GLN A 312 -11.71 -5.95 39.89
CA GLN A 312 -12.05 -4.70 40.57
C GLN A 312 -10.80 -4.04 41.13
N LEU A 313 -10.48 -2.82 40.70
CA LEU A 313 -9.23 -2.15 41.04
C LEU A 313 -9.10 -1.85 42.55
N SER A 314 -10.22 -1.53 43.21
CA SER A 314 -10.25 -1.17 44.63
C SER A 314 -10.02 -2.35 45.59
N THR A 315 -10.34 -3.57 45.17
CA THR A 315 -10.26 -4.77 46.02
C THR A 315 -9.26 -5.81 45.51
N GLY A 316 -8.90 -5.76 44.23
CA GLY A 316 -8.12 -6.80 43.55
C GLY A 316 -8.92 -8.09 43.26
N ALA A 317 -10.24 -8.09 43.46
CA ALA A 317 -11.07 -9.27 43.24
C ALA A 317 -11.26 -9.53 41.73
N TRP A 318 -10.99 -10.77 41.31
CA TRP A 318 -11.18 -11.23 39.94
C TRP A 318 -12.54 -11.90 39.75
N THR A 319 -13.14 -11.73 38.58
CA THR A 319 -14.38 -12.40 38.18
C THR A 319 -14.25 -12.84 36.72
N GLN A 320 -14.46 -14.13 36.47
CA GLN A 320 -14.58 -14.66 35.10
C GLN A 320 -15.92 -14.18 34.53
N ILE A 321 -15.86 -13.58 33.35
CA ILE A 321 -17.00 -13.01 32.64
C ILE A 321 -17.03 -13.51 31.19
N SER A 322 -16.38 -14.64 30.89
CA SER A 322 -16.32 -15.21 29.54
C SER A 322 -17.72 -15.46 28.97
N PRO A 323 -18.02 -15.02 27.73
CA PRO A 323 -19.25 -15.42 27.03
C PRO A 323 -19.42 -16.94 26.94
N VAL A 324 -18.32 -17.63 26.60
CA VAL A 324 -18.15 -19.08 26.67
C VAL A 324 -16.82 -19.34 27.39
N PRO A 325 -16.81 -19.86 28.63
CA PRO A 325 -15.58 -20.04 29.39
C PRO A 325 -14.73 -21.18 28.83
N SER A 326 -13.41 -21.09 29.03
CA SER A 326 -12.47 -22.12 28.57
C SER A 326 -12.70 -23.50 29.21
N THR A 327 -13.43 -23.55 30.33
CA THR A 327 -13.84 -24.79 31.00
C THR A 327 -14.93 -25.54 30.25
N ASP A 328 -15.67 -24.87 29.36
CA ASP A 328 -16.57 -25.50 28.41
C ASP A 328 -15.82 -25.87 27.12
N THR A 329 -14.98 -26.90 27.24
CA THR A 329 -14.11 -27.37 26.15
C THR A 329 -14.85 -27.86 24.91
N ASN A 330 -16.16 -28.06 24.99
CA ASN A 330 -16.98 -28.46 23.85
C ASN A 330 -17.39 -27.25 22.99
N ASN A 331 -17.45 -26.06 23.59
CA ASN A 331 -18.00 -24.86 22.95
C ASN A 331 -16.98 -23.70 22.84
N ASN A 332 -15.84 -23.78 23.53
CA ASN A 332 -14.74 -22.83 23.40
C ASN A 332 -13.60 -23.48 22.61
N TRP A 333 -13.51 -23.22 21.29
CA TRP A 333 -12.43 -23.67 20.39
C TRP A 333 -11.62 -22.49 19.82
N PHE A 334 -11.69 -21.35 20.50
CA PHE A 334 -11.09 -20.08 20.11
C PHE A 334 -10.55 -19.33 21.34
N GLY A 335 -9.59 -18.44 21.13
CA GLY A 335 -9.18 -17.45 22.12
C GLY A 335 -10.04 -16.18 22.07
N TYR A 336 -9.96 -15.35 23.13
CA TYR A 336 -10.58 -14.02 23.13
C TYR A 336 -9.55 -12.92 22.87
N SER A 337 -9.97 -11.93 22.09
CA SER A 337 -9.29 -10.64 21.88
C SER A 337 -10.35 -9.57 21.63
N GLY A 338 -10.09 -8.54 20.82
CA GLY A 338 -11.08 -7.53 20.40
C GLY A 338 -11.90 -6.93 21.54
N LEU A 339 -11.26 -6.74 22.70
CA LEU A 339 -11.76 -6.08 23.88
C LEU A 339 -11.89 -4.59 23.62
N SER A 340 -13.10 -4.06 23.84
CA SER A 340 -13.31 -2.62 23.88
C SER A 340 -14.39 -2.27 24.89
N ILE A 341 -14.15 -1.24 25.71
CA ILE A 341 -15.16 -0.67 26.61
C ILE A 341 -15.73 0.63 26.03
N ASP A 342 -17.06 0.75 26.06
CA ASP A 342 -17.75 1.99 25.74
C ASP A 342 -17.45 3.05 26.80
N LYS A 343 -16.70 4.09 26.43
CA LYS A 343 -16.29 5.15 27.36
C LYS A 343 -17.45 6.03 27.84
N GLN A 344 -18.57 6.06 27.11
CA GLN A 344 -19.77 6.79 27.53
C GLN A 344 -20.60 5.97 28.53
N ASN A 345 -20.50 4.64 28.47
CA ASN A 345 -21.21 3.70 29.34
C ASN A 345 -20.27 2.56 29.79
N PRO A 346 -19.46 2.74 30.84
CA PRO A 346 -18.40 1.78 31.20
C PRO A 346 -18.85 0.37 31.62
N ASN A 347 -20.16 0.13 31.78
CA ASN A 347 -20.71 -1.22 31.95
C ASN A 347 -20.88 -1.95 30.61
N THR A 348 -20.73 -1.25 29.48
CA THR A 348 -20.86 -1.80 28.14
C THR A 348 -19.49 -2.14 27.59
N LEU A 349 -19.31 -3.39 27.17
CA LEU A 349 -18.07 -3.88 26.60
C LEU A 349 -18.33 -4.91 25.49
N MET A 350 -17.34 -5.07 24.62
CA MET A 350 -17.34 -6.05 23.54
C MET A 350 -16.05 -6.85 23.52
N VAL A 351 -16.13 -8.07 23.00
CA VAL A 351 -15.00 -9.01 22.83
C VAL A 351 -15.21 -9.83 21.56
N THR A 352 -14.12 -10.34 20.99
CA THR A 352 -14.14 -11.21 19.80
C THR A 352 -13.58 -12.60 20.08
N GLY A 353 -14.10 -13.60 19.37
CA GLY A 353 -13.47 -14.92 19.26
C GLY A 353 -12.51 -14.94 18.08
N TYR A 354 -11.36 -14.26 18.22
CA TYR A 354 -10.54 -13.80 17.09
C TYR A 354 -10.05 -14.90 16.15
N SER A 355 -9.84 -16.10 16.70
CA SER A 355 -9.32 -17.28 16.02
C SER A 355 -10.40 -18.30 15.62
N SER A 356 -11.68 -17.95 15.74
CA SER A 356 -12.78 -18.80 15.26
C SER A 356 -12.86 -18.75 13.73
N TRP A 357 -12.23 -19.73 13.09
CA TRP A 357 -12.21 -19.85 11.62
C TRP A 357 -13.52 -20.40 11.04
N TYR A 358 -14.20 -21.28 11.77
CA TYR A 358 -15.43 -21.93 11.33
C TYR A 358 -16.54 -21.82 12.40
N PRO A 359 -17.79 -21.59 11.97
CA PRO A 359 -18.19 -21.13 10.64
C PRO A 359 -17.87 -19.65 10.38
N ASP A 360 -17.61 -18.86 11.43
CA ASP A 360 -17.28 -17.44 11.34
C ASP A 360 -16.64 -16.96 12.65
N THR A 361 -16.14 -15.72 12.67
CA THR A 361 -15.72 -15.06 13.92
C THR A 361 -16.92 -14.79 14.82
N PHE A 362 -16.72 -14.85 16.13
CA PHE A 362 -17.73 -14.39 17.08
C PHE A 362 -17.45 -12.95 17.52
N ILE A 363 -18.53 -12.18 17.74
CA ILE A 363 -18.50 -10.85 18.36
C ILE A 363 -19.61 -10.82 19.41
N TRP A 364 -19.23 -10.56 20.67
CA TRP A 364 -20.15 -10.43 21.80
C TRP A 364 -20.18 -9.01 22.33
N ARG A 365 -21.34 -8.63 22.87
CA ARG A 365 -21.58 -7.37 23.56
C ARG A 365 -22.28 -7.62 24.89
N SER A 366 -21.76 -7.01 25.95
CA SER A 366 -22.40 -6.93 27.27
C SER A 366 -22.74 -5.47 27.57
N THR A 367 -23.79 -5.24 28.35
CA THR A 367 -24.21 -3.91 28.85
C THR A 367 -24.28 -3.85 30.38
N ASP A 368 -23.88 -4.92 31.06
CA ASP A 368 -23.96 -5.12 32.51
C ASP A 368 -22.60 -5.52 33.13
N GLY A 369 -21.51 -5.12 32.48
CA GLY A 369 -20.15 -5.35 32.92
C GLY A 369 -19.72 -6.81 32.81
N GLY A 370 -20.25 -7.55 31.84
CA GLY A 370 -19.90 -8.92 31.51
C GLY A 370 -20.71 -9.98 32.26
N ALA A 371 -21.82 -9.61 32.92
CA ALA A 371 -22.68 -10.58 33.59
C ALA A 371 -23.53 -11.36 32.57
N THR A 372 -23.99 -10.70 31.52
CA THR A 372 -24.67 -11.31 30.38
C THR A 372 -24.11 -10.80 29.05
N TRP A 373 -24.23 -11.63 28.02
CA TRP A 373 -23.68 -11.36 26.69
C TRP A 373 -24.72 -11.58 25.61
N ARG A 374 -24.69 -10.72 24.58
CA ARG A 374 -25.44 -10.85 23.35
C ARG A 374 -24.47 -10.95 22.17
N GLN A 375 -24.66 -11.96 21.34
CA GLN A 375 -23.82 -12.20 20.17
C GLN A 375 -24.44 -11.68 18.88
N PHE A 376 -23.57 -11.40 17.89
CA PHE A 376 -23.97 -10.95 16.55
C PHE A 376 -24.78 -11.99 15.78
N TYR A 377 -24.68 -13.28 16.11
CA TYR A 377 -25.53 -14.33 15.56
C TYR A 377 -25.67 -15.49 16.55
N ASP A 378 -26.77 -16.24 16.50
CA ASP A 378 -26.90 -17.54 17.17
C ASP A 378 -27.01 -18.68 16.15
N TYR A 379 -26.58 -19.87 16.53
CA TYR A 379 -26.84 -21.08 15.76
C TYR A 379 -28.23 -21.66 16.05
N ALA A 380 -28.90 -22.07 14.98
CA ALA A 380 -30.00 -23.02 14.95
C ALA A 380 -29.63 -24.11 13.94
N TRP A 381 -28.66 -24.95 14.33
CA TRP A 381 -27.87 -25.77 13.41
C TRP A 381 -28.71 -26.51 12.34
N PRO A 382 -28.28 -26.49 11.06
CA PRO A 382 -27.10 -25.82 10.51
C PRO A 382 -27.35 -24.34 10.18
N ASN A 383 -28.54 -23.79 10.45
CA ASN A 383 -28.86 -22.39 10.18
C ASN A 383 -28.27 -21.46 11.23
N ARG A 384 -28.18 -20.16 10.91
CA ARG A 384 -27.87 -19.11 11.88
C ARG A 384 -28.81 -17.92 11.72
N THR A 385 -29.12 -17.26 12.84
CA THR A 385 -29.90 -16.02 12.86
C THR A 385 -28.96 -14.86 13.14
N ASN A 386 -28.70 -14.04 12.12
CA ASN A 386 -27.84 -12.87 12.25
C ASN A 386 -28.61 -11.70 12.86
N ARG A 387 -27.95 -10.98 13.76
CA ARG A 387 -28.34 -9.65 14.28
C ARG A 387 -27.52 -8.55 13.63
N TYR A 388 -26.98 -8.83 12.44
CA TYR A 388 -26.29 -7.87 11.61
C TYR A 388 -26.67 -8.07 10.14
N THR A 389 -26.54 -6.99 9.36
CA THR A 389 -26.42 -7.05 7.91
C THR A 389 -25.01 -6.63 7.52
N LEU A 390 -24.51 -7.14 6.40
CA LEU A 390 -23.18 -6.82 5.91
C LEU A 390 -23.26 -6.36 4.45
N ASN A 391 -23.04 -5.07 4.21
CA ASN A 391 -23.07 -4.46 2.89
C ASN A 391 -21.65 -4.24 2.37
N ILE A 392 -21.22 -5.08 1.43
CA ILE A 392 -19.91 -5.00 0.78
C ILE A 392 -19.95 -4.37 -0.62
N THR A 393 -21.02 -3.69 -1.01
CA THR A 393 -21.15 -3.11 -2.37
C THR A 393 -20.01 -2.15 -2.75
N GLY A 394 -19.37 -1.51 -1.76
CA GLY A 394 -18.19 -0.66 -1.99
C GLY A 394 -16.87 -1.42 -2.18
N VAL A 395 -16.82 -2.69 -1.77
CA VAL A 395 -15.65 -3.58 -1.84
C VAL A 395 -16.13 -5.01 -2.17
N PRO A 396 -16.64 -5.24 -3.40
CA PRO A 396 -17.40 -6.44 -3.73
C PRO A 396 -16.59 -7.73 -3.64
N TRP A 397 -15.26 -7.67 -3.81
CA TRP A 397 -14.39 -8.85 -3.77
C TRP A 397 -14.31 -9.53 -2.38
N LEU A 398 -14.84 -8.92 -1.32
CA LEU A 398 -14.85 -9.49 0.04
C LEU A 398 -15.71 -10.76 0.20
N ASP A 399 -16.46 -11.15 -0.83
CA ASP A 399 -17.11 -12.46 -0.89
C ASP A 399 -16.17 -13.59 -1.38
N PHE A 400 -14.94 -13.25 -1.76
CA PHE A 400 -13.90 -14.15 -2.27
C PHE A 400 -14.37 -15.04 -3.44
N ASN A 401 -15.37 -14.59 -4.21
CA ASN A 401 -16.05 -15.40 -5.22
C ASN A 401 -16.49 -16.77 -4.66
N GLU A 402 -16.94 -16.81 -3.41
CA GLU A 402 -17.37 -18.03 -2.72
C GLU A 402 -18.88 -18.09 -2.53
N GLN A 403 -19.46 -19.23 -2.91
CA GLN A 403 -20.78 -19.64 -2.45
C GLN A 403 -20.57 -20.64 -1.31
N LYS A 404 -21.09 -20.32 -0.12
CA LYS A 404 -20.98 -21.18 1.07
C LYS A 404 -22.31 -21.84 1.38
N SER A 405 -22.25 -23.07 1.88
CA SER A 405 -23.38 -23.73 2.51
C SER A 405 -23.45 -23.35 3.98
N ALA A 406 -24.67 -23.22 4.51
CA ALA A 406 -24.90 -23.00 5.93
C ALA A 406 -24.15 -24.05 6.79
N PRO A 407 -23.62 -23.67 7.96
CA PRO A 407 -23.75 -22.36 8.62
C PRO A 407 -22.82 -21.25 8.12
N GLU A 408 -21.83 -21.55 7.27
CA GLU A 408 -20.97 -20.51 6.69
C GLU A 408 -21.77 -19.60 5.75
N GLN A 409 -21.36 -18.33 5.65
CA GLN A 409 -21.90 -17.37 4.71
C GLN A 409 -20.74 -16.67 3.99
N SER A 410 -21.03 -16.15 2.80
CA SER A 410 -20.13 -15.25 2.09
C SER A 410 -20.87 -13.93 1.79
N PRO A 411 -20.29 -12.76 2.09
CA PRO A 411 -19.04 -12.56 2.86
C PRO A 411 -19.17 -13.03 4.32
N LYS A 412 -18.03 -13.40 4.93
CA LYS A 412 -17.94 -13.73 6.36
C LYS A 412 -18.00 -12.46 7.23
N LEU A 413 -18.37 -12.59 8.50
CA LEU A 413 -18.23 -11.49 9.46
C LEU A 413 -16.75 -11.11 9.67
N GLY A 414 -15.85 -12.10 9.66
CA GLY A 414 -14.41 -11.86 9.64
C GLY A 414 -13.58 -13.03 10.18
N TRP A 415 -12.28 -12.80 10.29
CA TRP A 415 -11.27 -13.66 10.91
C TRP A 415 -10.08 -12.79 11.35
N MET A 416 -9.26 -13.28 12.28
CA MET A 416 -8.15 -12.52 12.88
C MET A 416 -8.63 -11.20 13.49
N THR A 417 -9.79 -11.21 14.16
CA THR A 417 -10.47 -10.01 14.68
C THR A 417 -9.88 -9.53 16.02
N GLU A 418 -8.56 -9.36 16.05
CA GLU A 418 -7.80 -8.91 17.22
C GLU A 418 -8.13 -7.46 17.60
N ALA A 419 -8.34 -6.58 16.61
CA ALA A 419 -8.73 -5.20 16.82
C ALA A 419 -10.24 -5.03 16.70
N LEU A 420 -10.89 -4.59 17.78
CA LEU A 420 -12.27 -4.11 17.79
C LEU A 420 -12.33 -2.91 18.73
N GLU A 421 -12.93 -1.81 18.28
CA GLU A 421 -12.96 -0.55 19.03
C GLU A 421 -14.32 0.12 18.94
N ILE A 422 -14.94 0.38 20.08
CA ILE A 422 -16.08 1.29 20.23
C ILE A 422 -15.54 2.73 20.27
N ASP A 423 -16.13 3.62 19.50
CA ASP A 423 -15.74 5.02 19.51
C ASP A 423 -16.01 5.66 20.89
N PRO A 424 -14.99 6.22 21.57
CA PRO A 424 -15.14 6.80 22.90
C PRO A 424 -16.10 8.02 22.94
N PHE A 425 -16.48 8.58 21.79
CA PHE A 425 -17.41 9.70 21.66
C PHE A 425 -18.76 9.31 21.06
N ASN A 426 -18.94 8.05 20.67
CA ASN A 426 -20.16 7.60 20.01
C ASN A 426 -20.38 6.10 20.21
N SER A 427 -21.18 5.73 21.21
CA SER A 427 -21.59 4.35 21.50
C SER A 427 -22.23 3.60 20.30
N ASN A 428 -22.66 4.31 19.25
CA ASN A 428 -23.18 3.70 18.03
C ASN A 428 -22.11 3.37 16.98
N ARG A 429 -20.89 3.91 17.09
CA ARG A 429 -19.80 3.63 16.15
C ARG A 429 -18.87 2.59 16.74
N MET A 430 -18.62 1.54 15.97
CA MET A 430 -17.57 0.56 16.25
C MET A 430 -16.88 0.18 14.95
N LEU A 431 -15.57 -0.02 15.02
CA LEU A 431 -14.73 -0.54 13.95
C LEU A 431 -14.04 -1.83 14.42
N PHE A 432 -13.82 -2.78 13.51
CA PHE A 432 -12.97 -3.93 13.81
C PHE A 432 -12.15 -4.34 12.57
N GLY A 433 -10.90 -4.72 12.81
CA GLY A 433 -9.98 -5.22 11.79
C GLY A 433 -10.20 -6.71 11.53
N THR A 434 -9.91 -7.14 10.31
CA THR A 434 -9.83 -8.55 9.91
C THR A 434 -8.51 -8.78 9.16
N GLY A 435 -8.24 -10.03 8.78
CA GLY A 435 -7.12 -10.35 7.89
C GLY A 435 -7.22 -9.78 6.45
N ALA A 436 -8.29 -9.05 6.11
CA ALA A 436 -8.46 -8.48 4.76
C ALA A 436 -9.03 -7.05 4.73
N THR A 437 -9.66 -6.56 5.79
CA THR A 437 -10.36 -5.26 5.79
C THR A 437 -10.56 -4.70 7.19
N ILE A 438 -11.17 -3.51 7.26
CA ILE A 438 -11.79 -2.96 8.47
C ILE A 438 -13.28 -2.91 8.18
N TYR A 439 -14.08 -3.53 9.04
CA TYR A 439 -15.53 -3.34 9.03
C TYR A 439 -15.93 -2.29 10.07
N GLY A 440 -17.04 -1.62 9.82
CA GLY A 440 -17.57 -0.62 10.74
C GLY A 440 -19.10 -0.55 10.73
N THR A 441 -19.63 -0.04 11.83
CA THR A 441 -21.05 0.30 12.00
C THR A 441 -21.20 1.71 12.57
N THR A 442 -22.36 2.31 12.36
CA THR A 442 -22.79 3.57 13.00
C THR A 442 -24.14 3.43 13.71
N ASN A 443 -24.61 2.20 13.97
CA ASN A 443 -25.86 1.93 14.68
C ASN A 443 -25.73 0.78 15.71
N LEU A 444 -24.55 0.64 16.33
CA LEU A 444 -24.22 -0.48 17.23
C LEU A 444 -25.26 -0.72 18.33
N THR A 445 -25.83 0.33 18.94
CA THR A 445 -26.77 0.17 20.07
C THR A 445 -28.13 -0.40 19.63
N ALA A 446 -28.38 -0.56 18.32
CA ALA A 446 -29.51 -1.34 17.84
C ALA A 446 -29.48 -2.78 18.37
N LEU A 447 -28.28 -3.33 18.61
CA LEU A 447 -28.12 -4.65 19.20
C LEU A 447 -28.73 -4.71 20.61
N ASP A 448 -28.71 -3.62 21.38
CA ASP A 448 -29.18 -3.61 22.77
C ASP A 448 -30.71 -3.73 22.86
N THR A 449 -31.43 -3.26 21.83
CA THR A 449 -32.90 -3.18 21.81
C THR A 449 -33.58 -4.25 20.98
N GLY A 450 -32.85 -5.27 20.51
CA GLY A 450 -33.44 -6.32 19.66
C GLY A 450 -33.20 -6.15 18.17
N GLY A 451 -32.67 -5.01 17.73
CA GLY A 451 -32.46 -4.67 16.33
C GLY A 451 -31.24 -5.30 15.67
N THR A 452 -30.95 -4.82 14.46
CA THR A 452 -29.91 -5.34 13.57
C THR A 452 -28.81 -4.30 13.35
N VAL A 453 -27.56 -4.69 13.56
CA VAL A 453 -26.37 -3.85 13.32
C VAL A 453 -26.06 -3.81 11.83
N ALA A 454 -25.97 -2.63 11.24
CA ALA A 454 -25.58 -2.47 9.85
C ALA A 454 -24.06 -2.35 9.75
N LEU A 455 -23.41 -3.31 9.11
CA LEU A 455 -21.97 -3.34 8.85
C LEU A 455 -21.65 -3.02 7.40
N SER A 456 -20.53 -2.36 7.19
CA SER A 456 -19.93 -2.11 5.87
C SER A 456 -18.41 -1.93 5.97
N PRO A 457 -17.65 -2.12 4.87
CA PRO A 457 -16.23 -1.81 4.84
C PRO A 457 -15.96 -0.34 5.19
N PHE A 458 -14.99 -0.12 6.08
CA PHE A 458 -14.54 1.19 6.55
C PHE A 458 -13.06 1.40 6.18
N ILE A 459 -12.71 1.11 4.93
CA ILE A 459 -11.32 0.83 4.51
C ILE A 459 -10.80 1.72 3.37
N LYS A 460 -11.65 2.55 2.76
CA LYS A 460 -11.26 3.42 1.64
C LYS A 460 -9.98 4.20 1.93
N GLY A 461 -9.01 4.15 1.01
CA GLY A 461 -7.72 4.83 1.13
C GLY A 461 -6.65 4.08 1.92
N LEU A 462 -7.02 3.00 2.62
CA LEU A 462 -6.08 2.03 3.17
C LEU A 462 -5.85 0.96 2.11
N GLU A 463 -4.61 0.82 1.64
CA GLU A 463 -4.22 -0.11 0.57
C GLU A 463 -3.05 -0.94 1.08
N GLU A 464 -3.26 -2.24 1.30
CA GLU A 464 -2.34 -3.07 2.08
C GLU A 464 -1.87 -4.35 1.36
N THR A 465 -2.27 -4.53 0.10
CA THR A 465 -1.85 -5.72 -0.65
C THR A 465 -0.34 -5.78 -0.87
N ALA A 466 0.23 -6.99 -0.84
CA ALA A 466 1.56 -7.28 -1.36
C ALA A 466 1.45 -7.64 -2.84
N VAL A 467 2.09 -6.87 -3.71
CA VAL A 467 2.00 -7.01 -5.17
C VAL A 467 3.13 -7.90 -5.66
N LEU A 468 2.76 -8.96 -6.39
CA LEU A 468 3.70 -10.01 -6.81
C LEU A 468 4.04 -9.92 -8.31
N ASP A 469 3.10 -9.48 -9.15
CA ASP A 469 3.37 -9.25 -10.58
C ASP A 469 2.34 -8.28 -11.19
N LEU A 470 2.74 -7.58 -12.26
CA LEU A 470 1.94 -6.55 -12.93
C LEU A 470 2.16 -6.59 -14.45
N ILE A 471 1.06 -6.59 -15.21
CA ILE A 471 1.09 -6.40 -16.67
C ILE A 471 0.18 -5.26 -17.11
N SER A 472 0.63 -4.47 -18.09
CA SER A 472 -0.18 -3.46 -18.77
C SER A 472 -0.24 -3.80 -20.27
N PRO A 473 -1.31 -4.47 -20.74
CA PRO A 473 -1.43 -4.86 -22.14
C PRO A 473 -1.55 -3.63 -23.08
N PRO A 474 -1.07 -3.71 -24.35
CA PRO A 474 -1.13 -2.60 -25.30
C PRO A 474 -2.54 -2.32 -25.86
N SER A 475 -3.50 -3.23 -25.63
CA SER A 475 -4.88 -3.11 -26.09
C SER A 475 -5.88 -3.70 -25.08
N GLY A 476 -7.17 -3.65 -25.41
CA GLY A 476 -8.24 -4.11 -24.51
C GLY A 476 -8.74 -3.03 -23.54
N THR A 477 -9.77 -3.38 -22.75
CA THR A 477 -10.47 -2.42 -21.87
C THR A 477 -9.82 -2.22 -20.50
N SER A 478 -8.80 -3.02 -20.16
CA SER A 478 -8.10 -2.93 -18.88
C SER A 478 -6.76 -2.20 -19.02
N PRO A 479 -6.51 -1.10 -18.29
CA PRO A 479 -5.19 -0.50 -18.12
C PRO A 479 -4.15 -1.44 -17.49
N LEU A 480 -4.57 -2.30 -16.55
CA LEU A 480 -3.68 -3.04 -15.68
C LEU A 480 -4.31 -4.36 -15.24
N ILE A 481 -3.51 -5.43 -15.21
CA ILE A 481 -3.87 -6.69 -14.57
C ILE A 481 -2.81 -7.01 -13.51
N SER A 482 -3.24 -7.37 -12.31
CA SER A 482 -2.34 -7.54 -11.15
C SER A 482 -2.44 -8.92 -10.53
N GLY A 483 -1.29 -9.49 -10.16
CA GLY A 483 -1.19 -10.59 -9.21
C GLY A 483 -0.78 -10.08 -7.82
N VAL A 484 -1.53 -10.45 -6.79
CA VAL A 484 -1.27 -10.03 -5.40
C VAL A 484 -1.31 -11.21 -4.45
N GLY A 485 -0.70 -11.03 -3.28
CA GLY A 485 -0.81 -11.94 -2.14
C GLY A 485 -2.23 -11.96 -1.54
N ASP A 486 -2.56 -13.05 -0.86
CA ASP A 486 -3.80 -13.36 -0.12
C ASP A 486 -5.14 -13.33 -0.88
N ILE A 487 -5.35 -12.37 -1.77
CA ILE A 487 -6.60 -12.13 -2.51
C ILE A 487 -6.43 -12.36 -4.01
N GLY A 488 -5.40 -13.11 -4.41
CA GLY A 488 -5.21 -13.58 -5.78
C GLY A 488 -4.80 -12.49 -6.76
N GLY A 489 -5.70 -11.60 -7.15
CA GLY A 489 -5.46 -10.59 -8.19
C GLY A 489 -6.72 -10.05 -8.87
N PHE A 490 -6.51 -9.06 -9.72
CA PHE A 490 -7.58 -8.26 -10.30
C PHE A 490 -7.30 -7.83 -11.74
N ARG A 491 -8.38 -7.65 -12.49
CA ARG A 491 -8.40 -6.95 -13.77
C ARG A 491 -8.93 -5.53 -13.56
N HIS A 492 -8.05 -4.54 -13.59
CA HIS A 492 -8.41 -3.15 -13.35
C HIS A 492 -8.91 -2.52 -14.66
N THR A 493 -10.22 -2.29 -14.79
CA THR A 493 -10.81 -1.55 -15.92
C THR A 493 -10.82 -0.05 -15.70
N ASN A 494 -10.81 0.36 -14.43
CA ASN A 494 -10.66 1.75 -13.98
C ASN A 494 -9.80 1.75 -12.72
N LEU A 495 -8.74 2.55 -12.71
CA LEU A 495 -7.77 2.57 -11.61
C LEU A 495 -8.32 3.20 -10.31
N ASP A 496 -9.44 3.92 -10.38
CA ASP A 496 -10.06 4.62 -9.23
C ASP A 496 -11.31 3.90 -8.70
N VAL A 497 -11.63 2.70 -9.23
CA VAL A 497 -12.81 1.89 -8.86
C VAL A 497 -12.35 0.51 -8.40
N VAL A 498 -12.93 0.04 -7.29
CA VAL A 498 -12.64 -1.30 -6.76
C VAL A 498 -13.12 -2.37 -7.76
N PRO A 499 -12.24 -3.28 -8.22
CA PRO A 499 -12.59 -4.32 -9.18
C PRO A 499 -13.18 -5.57 -8.51
N ASP A 500 -13.75 -6.46 -9.33
CA ASP A 500 -14.03 -7.84 -8.93
C ASP A 500 -12.72 -8.67 -8.94
N MET A 501 -12.61 -9.60 -7.99
CA MET A 501 -11.46 -10.51 -7.90
C MET A 501 -11.47 -11.53 -9.03
N PHE A 502 -10.30 -12.04 -9.41
CA PHE A 502 -10.25 -13.22 -10.29
C PHE A 502 -11.06 -14.38 -9.74
N ASP A 503 -11.81 -15.00 -10.62
CA ASP A 503 -12.60 -16.18 -10.30
C ASP A 503 -11.82 -17.46 -10.59
N MET A 504 -12.21 -18.29 -11.57
CA MET A 504 -11.68 -19.65 -11.72
C MET A 504 -10.40 -19.78 -12.60
N PRO A 505 -9.29 -20.36 -12.13
CA PRO A 505 -9.07 -20.91 -10.80
C PRO A 505 -8.84 -19.82 -9.76
N TYR A 506 -9.40 -20.00 -8.56
CA TYR A 506 -9.10 -19.15 -7.41
C TYR A 506 -7.65 -19.37 -7.02
N PHE A 507 -6.92 -18.31 -6.69
CA PHE A 507 -5.62 -18.41 -6.03
C PHE A 507 -5.66 -17.60 -4.75
N GLY A 508 -5.12 -18.17 -3.66
CA GLY A 508 -4.77 -17.36 -2.50
C GLY A 508 -3.69 -16.34 -2.87
N SER A 509 -2.79 -16.65 -3.82
CA SER A 509 -1.86 -15.64 -4.34
C SER A 509 -1.54 -15.92 -5.79
N THR A 510 -1.62 -14.90 -6.66
CA THR A 510 -1.09 -14.99 -8.03
C THR A 510 0.36 -14.53 -8.02
N ASN A 511 1.29 -15.45 -8.22
CA ASN A 511 2.73 -15.15 -8.16
C ASN A 511 3.27 -14.52 -9.43
N SER A 512 2.70 -14.88 -10.60
CA SER A 512 3.16 -14.36 -11.87
C SER A 512 2.05 -14.37 -12.91
N ILE A 513 2.06 -13.36 -13.79
CA ILE A 513 1.09 -13.14 -14.85
C ILE A 513 1.77 -12.64 -16.12
N ASP A 514 1.36 -13.14 -17.28
CA ASP A 514 1.89 -12.72 -18.56
C ASP A 514 0.81 -12.69 -19.65
N PHE A 515 1.07 -11.93 -20.71
CA PHE A 515 0.20 -11.84 -21.88
C PHE A 515 0.98 -12.01 -23.18
N ALA A 516 0.29 -12.43 -24.24
CA ALA A 516 0.88 -12.55 -25.56
C ALA A 516 0.98 -11.17 -26.23
N GLU A 517 2.20 -10.65 -26.44
CA GLU A 517 2.42 -9.30 -26.97
C GLU A 517 1.69 -9.01 -28.29
N LEU A 518 1.72 -9.97 -29.23
CA LEU A 518 1.09 -9.86 -30.54
C LEU A 518 -0.40 -10.24 -30.52
N ASN A 519 -0.90 -10.78 -29.41
CA ASN A 519 -2.30 -11.11 -29.22
C ASN A 519 -2.75 -10.90 -27.76
N PRO A 520 -2.86 -9.65 -27.27
CA PRO A 520 -2.98 -9.34 -25.85
C PRO A 520 -4.27 -9.79 -25.16
N SER A 521 -5.23 -10.35 -25.91
CA SER A 521 -6.39 -11.00 -25.31
C SER A 521 -6.02 -12.32 -24.62
N TYR A 522 -4.90 -12.94 -24.99
CA TYR A 522 -4.40 -14.15 -24.36
C TYR A 522 -3.54 -13.81 -23.15
N VAL A 523 -3.97 -14.26 -21.97
CA VAL A 523 -3.33 -14.01 -20.69
C VAL A 523 -3.19 -15.33 -19.93
N VAL A 524 -2.08 -15.52 -19.23
CA VAL A 524 -1.82 -16.64 -18.34
C VAL A 524 -1.41 -16.13 -16.96
N ARG A 525 -1.84 -16.82 -15.91
CA ARG A 525 -1.43 -16.56 -14.53
C ARG A 525 -1.14 -17.86 -13.80
N VAL A 526 -0.19 -17.84 -12.87
CA VAL A 526 0.12 -18.97 -11.97
C VAL A 526 0.15 -18.51 -10.53
N GLY A 527 -0.16 -19.41 -9.60
CA GLY A 527 -0.33 -19.03 -8.21
C GLY A 527 -0.29 -20.19 -7.21
N LYS A 528 -0.65 -19.88 -5.97
CA LYS A 528 -0.75 -20.81 -4.85
C LYS A 528 -2.17 -20.82 -4.29
N GLY A 529 -2.49 -21.89 -3.56
CA GLY A 529 -3.75 -22.00 -2.83
C GLY A 529 -4.97 -22.21 -3.73
N ALA A 530 -4.79 -22.80 -4.91
CA ALA A 530 -5.92 -23.19 -5.73
C ALA A 530 -6.83 -24.19 -5.00
N ARG A 531 -8.14 -24.13 -5.28
CA ARG A 531 -9.13 -25.08 -4.73
C ARG A 531 -9.01 -26.43 -5.45
N THR A 532 -7.88 -27.12 -5.28
CA THR A 532 -7.55 -28.38 -5.95
C THR A 532 -8.52 -29.51 -5.60
N ALA A 533 -9.10 -29.48 -4.40
CA ALA A 533 -10.20 -30.36 -4.01
C ALA A 533 -11.43 -30.22 -4.91
N ASN A 534 -11.61 -29.06 -5.56
CA ASN A 534 -12.69 -28.78 -6.51
C ASN A 534 -12.24 -28.96 -7.97
N GLY A 535 -11.10 -29.60 -8.23
CA GLY A 535 -10.57 -29.86 -9.57
C GLY A 535 -9.88 -28.67 -10.24
N GLN A 536 -9.68 -27.56 -9.52
CA GLN A 536 -8.91 -26.41 -10.04
C GLN A 536 -7.41 -26.69 -10.02
N THR A 537 -6.66 -26.03 -10.90
CA THR A 537 -5.19 -26.13 -10.97
C THR A 537 -4.54 -24.78 -10.64
N ASN A 538 -3.25 -24.79 -10.32
CA ASN A 538 -2.46 -23.58 -10.01
C ASN A 538 -2.05 -22.77 -11.26
N ILE A 539 -2.78 -22.93 -12.38
CA ILE A 539 -2.59 -22.18 -13.61
C ILE A 539 -3.96 -21.77 -14.18
N GLY A 540 -4.14 -20.46 -14.37
CA GLY A 540 -5.31 -19.87 -15.00
C GLY A 540 -4.94 -19.31 -16.37
N VAL A 541 -5.80 -19.53 -17.35
CA VAL A 541 -5.67 -18.98 -18.70
C VAL A 541 -6.92 -18.22 -19.11
N SER A 542 -6.75 -17.19 -19.92
CA SER A 542 -7.81 -16.32 -20.44
C SER A 542 -7.54 -15.97 -21.91
N SER A 543 -8.59 -15.87 -22.72
CA SER A 543 -8.51 -15.45 -24.13
C SER A 543 -9.26 -14.14 -24.42
N ASP A 544 -9.71 -13.43 -23.39
CA ASP A 544 -10.48 -12.18 -23.49
C ASP A 544 -9.86 -11.02 -22.67
N GLY A 545 -8.55 -11.07 -22.45
CA GLY A 545 -7.78 -10.04 -21.75
C GLY A 545 -7.98 -10.10 -20.24
N GLY A 546 -8.12 -11.31 -19.68
CA GLY A 546 -8.26 -11.58 -18.25
C GLY A 546 -9.65 -11.33 -17.68
N ALA A 547 -10.68 -11.15 -18.53
CA ALA A 547 -12.04 -10.90 -18.06
C ALA A 547 -12.69 -12.19 -17.57
N ASN A 548 -12.50 -13.29 -18.29
CA ASN A 548 -12.90 -14.63 -17.88
C ASN A 548 -11.70 -15.57 -17.89
N TRP A 549 -11.73 -16.55 -16.99
CA TRP A 549 -10.64 -17.48 -16.75
C TRP A 549 -11.13 -18.93 -16.73
N TRP A 550 -10.23 -19.86 -17.10
CA TRP A 550 -10.40 -21.29 -16.84
C TRP A 550 -9.10 -21.92 -16.36
N SER A 551 -9.20 -23.08 -15.70
CA SER A 551 -8.05 -23.85 -15.25
C SER A 551 -7.33 -24.49 -16.46
N GLY A 552 -6.02 -24.30 -16.56
CA GLY A 552 -5.18 -25.07 -17.48
C GLY A 552 -4.84 -26.46 -16.92
N SER A 553 -4.26 -27.35 -17.74
CA SER A 553 -3.64 -28.58 -17.21
C SER A 553 -2.37 -28.22 -16.42
N SER A 554 -2.03 -28.95 -15.37
CA SER A 554 -0.86 -28.68 -14.54
C SER A 554 0.02 -29.93 -14.38
N PRO A 555 1.36 -29.81 -14.36
CA PRO A 555 2.21 -30.86 -13.82
C PRO A 555 1.83 -31.18 -12.37
N SER A 556 2.07 -32.41 -11.93
CA SER A 556 1.78 -32.84 -10.56
C SER A 556 2.55 -31.98 -9.54
N GLY A 557 1.83 -31.48 -8.52
CA GLY A 557 2.39 -30.66 -7.44
C GLY A 557 2.84 -29.25 -7.84
N ALA A 558 2.69 -28.84 -9.11
CA ALA A 558 3.13 -27.53 -9.57
C ALA A 558 2.28 -26.40 -8.97
N GLN A 559 2.96 -25.36 -8.47
CA GLN A 559 2.39 -24.16 -7.90
C GLN A 559 3.41 -23.01 -7.92
N GLY A 560 2.90 -21.78 -7.83
CA GLY A 560 3.69 -20.55 -7.72
C GLY A 560 4.74 -20.38 -8.84
N GLY A 561 5.82 -19.68 -8.51
CA GLY A 561 6.91 -19.39 -9.43
C GLY A 561 6.54 -18.36 -10.51
N THR A 562 7.18 -18.47 -11.69
CA THR A 562 7.05 -17.49 -12.79
C THR A 562 6.53 -18.15 -14.07
N VAL A 563 5.73 -17.40 -14.84
CA VAL A 563 5.13 -17.90 -16.09
C VAL A 563 5.37 -16.93 -17.24
N ALA A 564 5.65 -17.47 -18.42
CA ALA A 564 5.86 -16.72 -19.65
C ALA A 564 4.95 -17.25 -20.76
N LEU A 565 4.25 -16.35 -21.45
CA LEU A 565 3.41 -16.66 -22.61
C LEU A 565 4.12 -16.14 -23.87
N ASN A 566 4.32 -17.01 -24.85
CA ASN A 566 5.00 -16.57 -26.08
C ASN A 566 4.21 -15.47 -26.82
N ALA A 567 4.94 -14.69 -27.62
CA ALA A 567 4.42 -13.49 -28.28
C ALA A 567 3.07 -13.65 -29.00
N ASN A 568 2.74 -14.83 -29.55
CA ASN A 568 1.48 -15.08 -30.27
C ASN A 568 0.39 -15.84 -29.47
N GLY A 569 0.65 -16.20 -28.21
CA GLY A 569 -0.35 -16.79 -27.31
C GLY A 569 -0.58 -18.29 -27.47
N THR A 570 0.38 -19.03 -28.04
CA THR A 570 0.22 -20.46 -28.36
C THR A 570 0.96 -21.41 -27.39
N ARG A 571 1.94 -20.92 -26.63
CA ARG A 571 2.81 -21.73 -25.76
C ARG A 571 3.10 -21.04 -24.44
N VAL A 572 3.13 -21.83 -23.38
CA VAL A 572 3.44 -21.37 -22.02
C VAL A 572 4.74 -22.03 -21.54
N VAL A 573 5.62 -21.26 -20.92
CA VAL A 573 6.71 -21.78 -20.10
C VAL A 573 6.42 -21.41 -18.65
N TRP A 574 6.43 -22.40 -17.76
CA TRP A 574 6.15 -22.23 -16.35
C TRP A 574 7.30 -22.76 -15.52
N SER A 575 7.99 -21.87 -14.80
CA SER A 575 8.94 -22.22 -13.76
C SER A 575 8.24 -22.28 -12.42
N THR A 576 8.13 -23.48 -11.87
CA THR A 576 7.42 -23.72 -10.61
C THR A 576 8.33 -23.45 -9.41
N GLU A 577 7.75 -23.25 -8.23
CA GLU A 577 8.51 -22.97 -7.01
C GLU A 577 9.44 -24.13 -6.56
N ALA A 578 9.15 -25.38 -6.95
CA ALA A 578 9.94 -26.53 -6.51
C ALA A 578 10.11 -27.67 -7.53
N ASN A 579 9.26 -27.76 -8.56
CA ASN A 579 9.20 -28.93 -9.45
C ASN A 579 9.93 -28.73 -10.78
N GLY A 580 10.65 -27.62 -10.94
CA GLY A 580 11.40 -27.31 -12.15
C GLY A 580 10.65 -26.42 -13.14
N VAL A 581 11.22 -26.30 -14.34
CA VAL A 581 10.69 -25.52 -15.46
C VAL A 581 10.01 -26.45 -16.45
N PHE A 582 8.80 -26.11 -16.87
CA PHE A 582 7.99 -26.86 -17.82
C PHE A 582 7.61 -26.00 -19.00
N TYR A 583 7.42 -26.63 -20.16
CA TYR A 583 6.87 -25.98 -21.35
C TYR A 583 5.60 -26.71 -21.79
N ALA A 584 4.64 -25.95 -22.30
CA ALA A 584 3.40 -26.42 -22.88
C ALA A 584 3.38 -26.10 -24.38
N THR A 585 2.97 -27.07 -25.20
CA THR A 585 2.85 -26.90 -26.66
C THR A 585 1.50 -26.37 -27.11
N SER A 586 0.55 -26.19 -26.18
CA SER A 586 -0.74 -25.55 -26.43
C SER A 586 -1.05 -24.51 -25.35
N PHE A 587 -1.95 -23.59 -25.68
CA PHE A 587 -2.46 -22.62 -24.71
C PHE A 587 -3.26 -23.34 -23.62
N GLY A 588 -2.75 -23.32 -22.39
CA GLY A 588 -3.43 -23.93 -21.25
C GLY A 588 -3.19 -25.43 -21.05
N GLY A 589 -2.25 -26.09 -21.75
CA GLY A 589 -1.87 -27.44 -21.32
C GLY A 589 -0.82 -28.23 -22.10
N GLY A 590 -0.66 -29.50 -21.68
CA GLY A 590 0.31 -30.44 -22.27
C GLY A 590 1.74 -30.19 -21.83
N PHE A 591 1.96 -30.05 -20.52
CA PHE A 591 3.27 -29.70 -19.96
C PHE A 591 4.28 -30.86 -20.04
N SER A 592 5.48 -30.54 -20.49
CA SER A 592 6.68 -31.40 -20.45
C SER A 592 7.82 -30.65 -19.78
N GLN A 593 8.76 -31.38 -19.16
CA GLN A 593 9.88 -30.78 -18.45
C GLN A 593 10.87 -30.15 -19.44
N ALA A 594 11.26 -28.91 -19.20
CA ALA A 594 12.32 -28.24 -19.95
C ALA A 594 13.70 -28.74 -19.49
N SER A 595 14.65 -28.77 -20.42
CA SER A 595 16.05 -29.18 -20.15
C SER A 595 17.01 -27.99 -20.19
N GLY A 596 18.17 -28.10 -19.53
CA GLY A 596 19.25 -27.10 -19.61
C GLY A 596 19.02 -25.80 -18.83
N VAL A 597 18.02 -25.76 -17.95
CA VAL A 597 17.72 -24.63 -17.06
C VAL A 597 17.57 -25.13 -15.61
N PRO A 598 18.09 -24.40 -14.60
CA PRO A 598 17.86 -24.74 -13.20
C PRO A 598 16.39 -24.70 -12.80
N ALA A 599 16.01 -25.55 -11.84
CA ALA A 599 14.71 -25.40 -11.19
C ALA A 599 14.60 -24.01 -10.54
N THR A 600 13.39 -23.44 -10.50
CA THR A 600 13.10 -22.11 -9.94
C THR A 600 13.73 -20.92 -10.66
N ALA A 601 14.32 -21.13 -11.86
CA ALA A 601 14.77 -20.02 -12.70
C ALA A 601 13.60 -19.10 -13.05
N GLU A 602 13.78 -17.78 -13.00
CA GLU A 602 12.79 -16.83 -13.50
C GLU A 602 12.68 -16.97 -15.03
N VAL A 603 11.48 -17.02 -15.59
CA VAL A 603 11.26 -17.19 -17.04
C VAL A 603 10.49 -16.01 -17.65
N GLU A 604 10.89 -15.61 -18.85
CA GLU A 604 10.25 -14.54 -19.64
C GLU A 604 10.19 -14.92 -21.11
N ALA A 605 9.18 -14.42 -21.83
CA ALA A 605 9.04 -14.60 -23.27
C ALA A 605 9.68 -13.43 -24.03
N ASP A 606 10.24 -13.73 -25.21
CA ASP A 606 10.51 -12.68 -26.19
C ASP A 606 9.17 -12.09 -26.67
N ARG A 607 9.13 -10.76 -26.81
CA ARG A 607 7.91 -10.02 -27.15
C ARG A 607 7.65 -9.94 -28.67
N VAL A 608 8.53 -10.53 -29.48
CA VAL A 608 8.40 -10.58 -30.95
C VAL A 608 8.46 -12.03 -31.45
N ASN A 609 9.50 -12.77 -31.10
CA ASN A 609 9.73 -14.11 -31.63
C ASN A 609 9.10 -15.18 -30.73
N ALA A 610 8.00 -15.77 -31.20
CA ALA A 610 7.21 -16.76 -30.48
C ALA A 610 7.96 -18.08 -30.13
N ASN A 611 9.16 -18.31 -30.66
CA ASN A 611 10.01 -19.45 -30.32
C ASN A 611 11.09 -19.12 -29.27
N LYS A 612 11.28 -17.84 -28.92
CA LYS A 612 12.31 -17.42 -27.97
C LYS A 612 11.74 -17.25 -26.58
N PHE A 613 12.40 -17.90 -25.64
CA PHE A 613 12.19 -17.73 -24.20
C PHE A 613 13.54 -17.50 -23.53
N TYR A 614 13.50 -16.82 -22.41
CA TYR A 614 14.66 -16.47 -21.61
C TYR A 614 14.47 -16.97 -20.19
N ALA A 615 15.58 -17.24 -19.51
CA ALA A 615 15.53 -17.53 -18.08
C ALA A 615 16.72 -16.93 -17.33
N SER A 616 16.54 -16.65 -16.04
CA SER A 616 17.60 -16.19 -15.14
C SER A 616 17.68 -17.10 -13.91
N TYR A 617 18.90 -17.37 -13.44
CA TYR A 617 19.11 -18.04 -12.16
C TYR A 617 20.41 -17.59 -11.52
N ASN A 618 20.33 -16.99 -10.33
CA ASN A 618 21.43 -16.31 -9.67
C ASN A 618 22.08 -15.27 -10.61
N ASN A 619 23.31 -15.54 -11.08
CA ASN A 619 24.08 -14.64 -11.92
C ASN A 619 24.27 -15.12 -13.36
N THR A 620 23.43 -16.08 -13.79
CA THR A 620 23.49 -16.71 -15.11
C THR A 620 22.19 -16.45 -15.86
N PHE A 621 22.33 -16.11 -17.14
CA PHE A 621 21.25 -15.91 -18.09
C PHE A 621 21.20 -17.06 -19.11
N TYR A 622 20.00 -17.49 -19.47
CA TYR A 622 19.75 -18.61 -20.36
C TYR A 622 18.81 -18.20 -21.50
N VAL A 623 18.96 -18.86 -22.64
CA VAL A 623 18.09 -18.67 -23.81
C VAL A 623 17.60 -20.01 -24.34
N SER A 624 16.33 -20.04 -24.73
CA SER A 624 15.70 -21.08 -25.53
C SER A 624 15.26 -20.48 -26.87
N THR A 625 15.51 -21.20 -27.96
CA THR A 625 15.10 -20.82 -29.32
C THR A 625 14.14 -21.83 -29.95
N ASN A 626 13.64 -22.79 -29.16
CA ASN A 626 12.77 -23.89 -29.60
C ASN A 626 11.45 -23.93 -28.84
N GLY A 627 11.00 -22.77 -28.34
CA GLY A 627 9.73 -22.62 -27.64
C GLY A 627 9.76 -23.16 -26.21
N GLY A 628 10.90 -23.06 -25.51
CA GLY A 628 11.03 -23.42 -24.10
C GLY A 628 11.40 -24.87 -23.81
N GLN A 629 11.63 -25.70 -24.84
CA GLN A 629 11.90 -27.13 -24.67
C GLN A 629 13.27 -27.38 -24.05
N SER A 630 14.26 -26.63 -24.50
CA SER A 630 15.60 -26.65 -23.95
C SER A 630 16.16 -25.25 -23.87
N PHE A 631 16.94 -25.00 -22.83
CA PHE A 631 17.68 -23.77 -22.60
C PHE A 631 19.18 -24.04 -22.68
N SER A 632 19.93 -23.00 -23.03
CA SER A 632 21.39 -22.99 -23.00
C SER A 632 21.86 -21.74 -22.28
N THR A 633 22.99 -21.83 -21.57
CA THR A 633 23.61 -20.67 -20.93
C THR A 633 24.06 -19.67 -22.00
N ALA A 634 23.56 -18.44 -21.91
CA ALA A 634 23.87 -17.36 -22.83
C ALA A 634 24.94 -16.39 -22.27
N ALA A 635 24.83 -16.05 -20.98
CA ALA A 635 25.78 -15.18 -20.28
C ALA A 635 25.91 -15.54 -18.79
N THR A 636 27.03 -15.19 -18.19
CA THR A 636 27.32 -15.36 -16.75
C THR A 636 27.92 -14.08 -16.17
N GLY A 637 27.98 -13.97 -14.85
CA GLY A 637 28.67 -12.87 -14.17
C GLY A 637 27.90 -11.56 -14.09
N LEU A 638 26.56 -11.59 -14.19
CA LEU A 638 25.69 -10.40 -14.25
C LEU A 638 25.32 -9.78 -12.88
N GLY A 639 25.98 -10.21 -11.80
CA GLY A 639 25.47 -10.04 -10.42
C GLY A 639 24.29 -10.96 -10.16
N VAL A 640 23.81 -11.03 -8.91
CA VAL A 640 22.56 -11.76 -8.58
C VAL A 640 21.39 -11.00 -9.19
N ILE A 641 20.80 -11.60 -10.23
CA ILE A 641 19.69 -11.06 -11.00
C ILE A 641 18.46 -11.02 -10.10
N SER A 642 17.83 -9.85 -10.02
CA SER A 642 16.60 -9.62 -9.26
C SER A 642 15.35 -9.59 -10.14
N GLY A 643 15.52 -9.35 -11.44
CA GLY A 643 14.46 -9.43 -12.43
C GLY A 643 14.93 -8.98 -13.81
N PHE A 644 14.23 -9.39 -14.87
CA PHE A 644 14.53 -8.94 -16.22
C PHE A 644 13.28 -8.93 -17.11
N LYS A 645 13.28 -8.14 -18.19
CA LYS A 645 12.18 -8.07 -19.16
C LYS A 645 12.70 -7.94 -20.58
N ALA A 646 12.02 -8.57 -21.54
CA ALA A 646 12.26 -8.38 -22.97
C ALA A 646 11.47 -7.16 -23.50
N MET A 647 12.09 -6.37 -24.38
CA MET A 647 11.52 -5.13 -24.92
C MET A 647 10.39 -5.42 -25.92
N PRO A 648 9.18 -4.85 -25.74
CA PRO A 648 8.14 -4.94 -26.75
C PRO A 648 8.57 -4.36 -28.10
N GLY A 649 8.28 -5.08 -29.18
CA GLY A 649 8.57 -4.65 -30.55
C GLY A 649 10.03 -4.79 -31.00
N VAL A 650 10.95 -5.25 -30.15
CA VAL A 650 12.37 -5.45 -30.52
C VAL A 650 12.83 -6.85 -30.09
N GLU A 651 12.95 -7.76 -31.07
CA GLU A 651 13.40 -9.14 -30.81
C GLU A 651 14.79 -9.14 -30.16
N GLY A 652 14.96 -9.90 -29.07
CA GLY A 652 16.26 -10.12 -28.44
C GLY A 652 16.83 -8.94 -27.67
N GLU A 653 16.09 -7.84 -27.53
CA GLU A 653 16.47 -6.77 -26.61
C GLU A 653 15.93 -7.09 -25.20
N ILE A 654 16.85 -7.19 -24.24
CA ILE A 654 16.56 -7.58 -22.85
C ILE A 654 17.18 -6.55 -21.91
N TRP A 655 16.39 -6.11 -20.94
CA TRP A 655 16.85 -5.31 -19.82
C TRP A 655 16.82 -6.14 -18.54
N LEU A 656 17.83 -5.97 -17.71
CA LEU A 656 18.05 -6.80 -16.54
C LEU A 656 18.48 -5.94 -15.35
N ALA A 657 17.88 -6.21 -14.20
CA ALA A 657 18.24 -5.64 -12.91
C ALA A 657 18.96 -6.69 -12.05
N SER A 658 20.04 -6.29 -11.39
CA SER A 658 20.76 -7.13 -10.43
C SER A 658 21.30 -6.33 -9.26
N ASP A 659 21.78 -7.03 -8.23
CA ASP A 659 22.48 -6.45 -7.08
C ASP A 659 23.70 -5.58 -7.46
N THR A 660 24.21 -5.72 -8.68
CA THR A 660 25.35 -4.94 -9.19
C THR A 660 24.97 -3.83 -10.17
N GLY A 661 23.70 -3.69 -10.56
CA GLY A 661 23.23 -2.59 -11.40
C GLY A 661 22.22 -3.01 -12.47
N LEU A 662 21.99 -2.10 -13.41
CA LEU A 662 21.16 -2.33 -14.60
C LEU A 662 22.03 -2.73 -15.79
N TYR A 663 21.49 -3.63 -16.61
CA TYR A 663 22.14 -4.18 -17.79
C TYR A 663 21.19 -4.20 -18.98
N ARG A 664 21.74 -4.10 -20.20
CA ARG A 664 21.01 -4.24 -21.46
C ARG A 664 21.74 -5.20 -22.40
N SER A 665 20.99 -6.11 -23.01
CA SER A 665 21.42 -6.94 -24.14
C SER A 665 20.59 -6.55 -25.37
N THR A 666 21.21 -6.57 -26.54
CA THR A 666 20.54 -6.38 -27.84
C THR A 666 20.74 -7.57 -28.77
N ASN A 667 21.15 -8.72 -28.22
CA ASN A 667 21.54 -9.92 -28.96
C ASN A 667 21.05 -11.20 -28.27
N SER A 668 19.81 -11.17 -27.79
CA SER A 668 19.12 -12.30 -27.14
C SER A 668 19.90 -12.86 -25.93
N GLY A 669 20.56 -11.99 -25.16
CA GLY A 669 21.22 -12.35 -23.91
C GLY A 669 22.63 -12.95 -24.06
N THR A 670 23.20 -13.02 -25.27
CA THR A 670 24.58 -13.51 -25.48
C THR A 670 25.64 -12.59 -24.88
N SER A 671 25.35 -11.28 -24.78
CA SER A 671 26.16 -10.35 -24.02
C SER A 671 25.31 -9.23 -23.42
N PHE A 672 25.73 -8.69 -22.28
CA PHE A 672 25.08 -7.58 -21.59
C PHE A 672 26.06 -6.41 -21.38
N THR A 673 25.57 -5.19 -21.58
CA THR A 673 26.28 -3.96 -21.24
C THR A 673 25.69 -3.36 -19.97
N LYS A 674 26.54 -3.09 -18.97
CA LYS A 674 26.14 -2.45 -17.72
C LYS A 674 25.98 -0.93 -17.90
N PHE A 675 24.95 -0.34 -17.29
CA PHE A 675 24.83 1.12 -17.18
C PHE A 675 25.75 1.66 -16.08
N ALA A 676 26.71 2.52 -16.44
CA ALA A 676 27.77 2.97 -15.53
C ALA A 676 27.26 3.70 -14.28
N ALA A 677 26.20 4.49 -14.40
CA ALA A 677 25.59 5.24 -13.29
C ALA A 677 24.77 4.37 -12.32
N SER A 678 24.47 3.12 -12.68
CA SER A 678 23.64 2.22 -11.89
C SER A 678 24.50 1.36 -10.95
N ALA A 679 24.29 1.52 -9.65
CA ALA A 679 24.99 0.75 -8.61
C ALA A 679 24.27 -0.56 -8.26
N SER A 680 22.94 -0.59 -8.34
CA SER A 680 22.09 -1.75 -8.06
C SER A 680 20.71 -1.55 -8.71
N GLY A 681 20.08 -2.60 -9.20
CA GLY A 681 18.70 -2.61 -9.67
C GLY A 681 17.82 -3.55 -8.84
N VAL A 682 16.53 -3.24 -8.76
CA VAL A 682 15.49 -4.11 -8.17
C VAL A 682 14.65 -4.69 -9.30
N SER A 683 14.13 -3.83 -10.18
CA SER A 683 13.25 -4.24 -11.28
C SER A 683 13.32 -3.27 -12.46
N VAL A 684 12.82 -3.71 -13.62
CA VAL A 684 12.77 -2.93 -14.86
C VAL A 684 11.48 -3.24 -15.63
N GLY A 685 10.91 -2.22 -16.27
CA GLY A 685 9.72 -2.34 -17.10
C GLY A 685 9.67 -1.26 -18.18
N PHE A 686 8.69 -1.36 -19.08
CA PHE A 686 8.61 -0.50 -20.27
C PHE A 686 7.24 0.15 -20.39
N GLY A 687 7.18 1.36 -20.93
CA GLY A 687 5.94 2.04 -21.26
C GLY A 687 6.06 2.85 -22.54
N LYS A 688 4.99 3.53 -22.92
CA LYS A 688 4.89 4.29 -24.17
C LYS A 688 6.11 5.22 -24.35
N ALA A 689 6.61 5.29 -25.57
CA ALA A 689 7.69 6.20 -25.94
C ALA A 689 7.31 7.67 -25.67
N ALA A 690 8.31 8.47 -25.30
CA ALA A 690 8.14 9.92 -25.22
C ALA A 690 7.77 10.50 -26.61
N PRO A 691 6.97 11.57 -26.68
CA PRO A 691 6.65 12.20 -27.97
C PRO A 691 7.91 12.56 -28.77
N GLY A 692 7.93 12.17 -30.05
CA GLY A 692 9.09 12.33 -30.94
C GLY A 692 10.21 11.30 -30.76
N ARG A 693 10.04 10.30 -29.88
CA ARG A 693 10.95 9.16 -29.73
C ARG A 693 10.29 7.87 -30.25
N THR A 694 11.11 6.96 -30.75
CA THR A 694 10.69 5.62 -31.20
C THR A 694 10.93 4.55 -30.14
N ASN A 695 11.90 4.76 -29.25
CA ASN A 695 12.19 3.83 -28.16
C ASN A 695 11.17 4.01 -27.04
N MET A 696 10.66 2.89 -26.51
CA MET A 696 9.81 2.89 -25.32
C MET A 696 10.54 3.53 -24.13
N ALA A 697 9.76 4.17 -23.25
CA ALA A 697 10.28 4.65 -21.99
C ALA A 697 10.64 3.46 -21.10
N VAL A 698 11.79 3.51 -20.45
CA VAL A 698 12.26 2.47 -19.51
C VAL A 698 12.01 2.98 -18.10
N TYR A 699 11.36 2.17 -17.26
CA TYR A 699 11.12 2.45 -15.85
C TYR A 699 11.87 1.45 -14.99
N THR A 700 12.41 1.89 -13.86
CA THR A 700 13.17 1.01 -12.97
C THR A 700 13.12 1.48 -11.52
N MET A 701 13.07 0.53 -10.58
CA MET A 701 13.47 0.77 -9.19
C MET A 701 14.96 0.41 -9.08
N ALA A 702 15.81 1.40 -8.82
CA ALA A 702 17.27 1.23 -8.82
C ALA A 702 17.97 2.26 -7.94
N THR A 703 19.27 2.07 -7.74
CA THR A 703 20.18 3.10 -7.24
C THR A 703 20.96 3.66 -8.43
N ILE A 704 20.67 4.91 -8.80
CA ILE A 704 21.30 5.63 -9.90
C ILE A 704 21.96 6.89 -9.32
N ASP A 705 23.22 7.13 -9.64
CA ASP A 705 24.02 8.25 -9.12
C ASP A 705 23.97 8.36 -7.57
N GLY A 706 24.02 7.20 -6.90
CA GLY A 706 24.02 7.09 -5.44
C GLY A 706 22.66 7.26 -4.76
N VAL A 707 21.58 7.53 -5.50
CA VAL A 707 20.24 7.73 -4.94
C VAL A 707 19.33 6.57 -5.33
N ARG A 708 18.71 5.93 -4.34
CA ARG A 708 17.69 4.91 -4.59
C ARG A 708 16.33 5.55 -4.86
N GLY A 709 15.62 5.03 -5.84
CA GLY A 709 14.28 5.50 -6.18
C GLY A 709 13.73 4.87 -7.45
N VAL A 710 12.63 5.44 -7.91
CA VAL A 710 11.98 5.08 -9.16
C VAL A 710 12.47 6.05 -10.23
N TYR A 711 12.97 5.51 -11.34
CA TYR A 711 13.54 6.27 -12.44
C TYR A 711 12.86 5.97 -13.76
N ARG A 712 12.87 6.98 -14.65
CA ARG A 712 12.48 6.85 -16.05
C ARG A 712 13.64 7.25 -16.97
N SER A 713 13.81 6.53 -18.07
CA SER A 713 14.70 6.88 -19.18
C SER A 713 13.87 6.96 -20.48
N ASN A 714 14.12 7.99 -21.29
CA ASN A 714 13.46 8.20 -22.59
C ASN A 714 14.40 8.01 -23.80
N ASP A 715 15.64 7.59 -23.56
CA ASP A 715 16.72 7.53 -24.54
C ASP A 715 17.53 6.22 -24.44
N ALA A 716 16.84 5.13 -24.11
CA ALA A 716 17.42 3.80 -23.96
C ALA A 716 18.58 3.73 -22.93
N GLY A 717 18.42 4.46 -21.82
CA GLY A 717 19.27 4.40 -20.63
C GLY A 717 20.48 5.32 -20.67
N ALA A 718 20.56 6.21 -21.66
CA ALA A 718 21.64 7.20 -21.74
C ALA A 718 21.49 8.28 -20.66
N SER A 719 20.25 8.63 -20.29
CA SER A 719 19.96 9.51 -19.15
C SER A 719 18.74 9.03 -18.35
N TRP A 720 18.73 9.38 -17.06
CA TRP A 720 17.67 8.99 -16.13
C TRP A 720 17.11 10.21 -15.41
N VAL A 721 15.81 10.18 -15.16
CA VAL A 721 15.13 11.14 -14.27
C VAL A 721 14.48 10.40 -13.12
N ARG A 722 14.66 10.90 -11.89
CA ARG A 722 13.96 10.38 -10.71
C ARG A 722 12.51 10.86 -10.75
N ILE A 723 11.57 9.94 -10.61
CA ILE A 723 10.12 10.20 -10.72
C ILE A 723 9.36 9.97 -9.41
N ASN A 724 10.02 9.46 -8.37
CA ASN A 724 9.53 9.54 -6.99
C ASN A 724 10.28 10.62 -6.20
N ASP A 725 9.90 10.81 -4.93
CA ASP A 725 10.54 11.78 -4.04
C ASP A 725 10.73 11.21 -2.63
N ASN A 726 11.32 12.00 -1.72
CA ASN A 726 11.68 11.51 -0.40
C ASN A 726 10.47 11.26 0.51
N GLN A 727 9.29 11.81 0.20
CA GLN A 727 8.04 11.55 0.92
C GLN A 727 7.28 10.35 0.34
N ARG A 728 7.81 9.73 -0.73
CA ARG A 728 7.14 8.73 -1.55
C ARG A 728 8.12 7.62 -1.94
N GLN A 729 8.40 6.73 -0.99
CA GLN A 729 9.42 5.68 -1.11
C GLN A 729 8.88 4.27 -0.89
N TRP A 730 7.88 4.09 -0.02
CA TRP A 730 7.09 2.86 0.11
C TRP A 730 7.89 1.59 0.47
N GLY A 731 8.88 1.74 1.36
CA GLY A 731 9.65 0.63 1.93
C GLY A 731 10.43 -0.16 0.89
N ASN A 732 10.19 -1.47 0.87
CA ASN A 732 10.80 -2.47 -0.01
C ASN A 732 10.04 -2.64 -1.34
N ALA A 733 9.40 -1.58 -1.85
CA ALA A 733 8.72 -1.60 -3.14
C ALA A 733 9.65 -1.99 -4.30
N GLY A 734 9.05 -2.43 -5.39
CA GLY A 734 9.74 -2.70 -6.65
C GLY A 734 9.72 -4.16 -7.12
N ASP A 735 9.10 -5.09 -6.39
CA ASP A 735 8.99 -6.49 -6.82
C ASP A 735 8.31 -6.62 -8.20
N ALA A 736 7.38 -5.73 -8.53
CA ALA A 736 6.79 -5.59 -9.86
C ALA A 736 6.82 -4.12 -10.32
N ILE A 737 7.22 -3.89 -11.58
CA ILE A 737 7.16 -2.56 -12.21
C ILE A 737 6.83 -2.70 -13.70
N THR A 738 5.92 -1.88 -14.20
CA THR A 738 5.65 -1.79 -15.64
C THR A 738 5.15 -0.41 -16.02
N GLY A 739 5.52 0.08 -17.21
CA GLY A 739 4.93 1.29 -17.76
C GLY A 739 3.60 0.99 -18.45
N ASP A 740 2.83 2.03 -18.77
CA ASP A 740 1.66 1.85 -19.64
C ASP A 740 2.08 2.01 -21.11
N PRO A 741 1.93 0.99 -21.99
CA PRO A 741 2.22 1.12 -23.41
C PRO A 741 1.29 2.10 -24.15
N ARG A 742 0.15 2.48 -23.56
CA ARG A 742 -0.85 3.39 -24.14
C ARG A 742 -0.73 4.83 -23.63
N THR A 743 -0.16 5.02 -22.43
CA THR A 743 -0.07 6.31 -21.74
C THR A 743 1.37 6.68 -21.43
N TYR A 744 1.91 7.70 -22.11
CA TYR A 744 3.28 8.18 -21.85
C TYR A 744 3.39 8.75 -20.43
N GLY A 745 4.52 8.49 -19.79
CA GLY A 745 4.83 8.97 -18.44
C GLY A 745 4.21 8.13 -17.33
N ARG A 746 3.23 7.25 -17.63
CA ARG A 746 2.61 6.40 -16.61
C ARG A 746 3.48 5.20 -16.26
N VAL A 747 3.62 4.96 -14.96
CA VAL A 747 4.24 3.76 -14.39
C VAL A 747 3.32 3.15 -13.34
N TYR A 748 3.26 1.83 -13.30
CA TYR A 748 2.67 1.02 -12.23
C TYR A 748 3.79 0.39 -11.41
N LEU A 749 3.71 0.53 -10.09
CA LEU A 749 4.70 0.05 -9.14
C LEU A 749 4.02 -0.82 -8.09
N GLY A 750 4.43 -2.08 -8.03
CA GLY A 750 4.08 -2.99 -6.96
C GLY A 750 4.84 -2.69 -5.68
N THR A 751 4.15 -2.77 -4.56
CA THR A 751 4.73 -2.62 -3.23
C THR A 751 4.41 -3.84 -2.37
N ASN A 752 5.12 -4.00 -1.26
CA ASN A 752 4.82 -5.01 -0.27
C ASN A 752 4.14 -4.32 0.93
N GLY A 753 2.81 -4.32 0.96
CA GLY A 753 2.00 -3.71 2.03
C GLY A 753 1.43 -2.32 1.74
N ARG A 754 1.71 -1.71 0.60
CA ARG A 754 1.12 -0.41 0.18
C ARG A 754 0.30 -0.50 -1.11
N GLY A 755 -0.06 -1.72 -1.50
CA GLY A 755 -0.80 -2.02 -2.71
C GLY A 755 -0.07 -1.63 -4.00
N ILE A 756 -0.84 -1.37 -5.05
CA ILE A 756 -0.31 -0.96 -6.35
C ILE A 756 -0.35 0.56 -6.43
N LEU A 757 0.78 1.16 -6.74
CA LEU A 757 0.88 2.59 -7.01
C LEU A 757 0.90 2.82 -8.52
N TYR A 758 0.30 3.93 -8.96
CA TYR A 758 0.54 4.47 -10.28
C TYR A 758 0.99 5.93 -10.21
N GLY A 759 2.00 6.23 -11.02
CA GLY A 759 2.61 7.54 -11.13
C GLY A 759 2.42 8.12 -12.53
N ASP A 760 1.92 9.35 -12.64
CA ASP A 760 1.79 10.08 -13.90
C ASP A 760 2.70 11.32 -13.92
N SER A 761 3.39 11.54 -15.04
CA SER A 761 4.17 12.75 -15.28
C SER A 761 3.25 13.97 -15.29
N THR A 762 3.66 15.03 -14.58
CA THR A 762 2.95 16.32 -14.59
C THR A 762 3.47 17.29 -15.64
N VAL A 763 4.56 16.92 -16.34
CA VAL A 763 5.20 17.76 -17.34
C VAL A 763 4.56 17.50 -18.70
N THR A 764 4.07 18.56 -19.35
CA THR A 764 3.61 18.45 -20.74
C THR A 764 4.82 18.15 -21.63
N PRO A 765 4.80 17.07 -22.43
CA PRO A 765 5.93 16.74 -23.27
C PRO A 765 6.13 17.84 -24.31
N SER A 766 7.24 18.56 -24.21
CA SER A 766 7.70 19.42 -25.30
C SER A 766 8.32 18.53 -26.38
N SER A 767 7.95 18.75 -27.64
CA SER A 767 8.66 18.13 -28.75
C SER A 767 10.12 18.58 -28.70
N PRO A 768 11.11 17.67 -28.81
CA PRO A 768 12.49 18.10 -28.91
C PRO A 768 12.65 18.99 -30.16
N PRO A 769 13.51 20.02 -30.13
CA PRO A 769 13.86 20.75 -31.34
C PRO A 769 14.40 19.75 -32.38
N PRO A 770 14.12 19.95 -33.68
CA PRO A 770 14.61 19.05 -34.72
C PRO A 770 16.14 18.93 -34.59
N SER A 771 16.61 17.68 -34.50
CA SER A 771 18.04 17.38 -34.50
C SER A 771 18.66 17.99 -35.77
N PRO A 772 19.83 18.66 -35.71
CA PRO A 772 20.43 19.26 -36.88
C PRO A 772 20.70 18.19 -37.92
N SER A 773 20.03 18.33 -39.07
CA SER A 773 20.22 17.46 -40.23
C SER A 773 21.70 17.51 -40.66
N ALA A 774 22.25 16.35 -41.01
CA ALA A 774 23.63 16.19 -41.42
C ALA A 774 24.00 17.23 -42.51
N SER A 775 25.05 17.99 -42.23
CA SER A 775 25.66 18.94 -43.17
C SER A 775 26.11 18.20 -44.43
N VAL A 776 25.38 18.42 -45.53
CA VAL A 776 25.82 18.02 -46.86
C VAL A 776 26.84 19.04 -47.35
N SER A 777 27.98 18.52 -47.77
CA SER A 777 29.14 19.22 -48.33
C SER A 777 28.76 20.25 -49.40
N ALA A 778 29.28 21.47 -49.28
CA ALA A 778 29.18 22.53 -50.29
C ALA A 778 30.38 22.50 -51.25
N SER A 779 30.09 22.58 -52.55
CA SER A 779 31.05 22.93 -53.61
C SER A 779 30.56 24.22 -54.31
N PRO A 780 31.45 25.06 -54.90
CA PRO A 780 31.38 26.50 -54.74
C PRO A 780 30.73 27.30 -55.88
N SER A 781 30.29 28.51 -55.51
CA SER A 781 30.25 29.79 -56.24
C SER A 781 29.58 29.91 -57.61
N ALA A 782 28.62 30.82 -57.72
CA ALA A 782 28.70 31.97 -58.63
C ALA A 782 27.72 33.11 -58.29
N SER A 783 28.29 34.33 -58.25
CA SER A 783 27.77 35.65 -58.64
C SER A 783 26.72 36.41 -57.80
N ALA A 784 27.15 37.62 -57.45
CA ALA A 784 26.38 38.74 -56.91
C ALA A 784 25.82 39.65 -58.01
N SER A 785 24.65 40.28 -57.77
CA SER A 785 24.46 41.73 -57.92
C SER A 785 23.02 42.20 -57.59
N PRO A 786 22.81 43.51 -57.32
CA PRO A 786 21.79 44.03 -56.40
C PRO A 786 20.66 44.80 -57.09
N SER A 787 19.60 45.14 -56.36
CA SER A 787 19.02 46.49 -56.41
C SER A 787 18.04 46.74 -55.25
N ALA A 788 18.15 47.92 -54.67
CA ALA A 788 17.22 48.52 -53.73
C ALA A 788 16.37 49.57 -54.44
N SER A 789 15.10 49.74 -54.05
CA SER A 789 14.54 51.08 -53.89
C SER A 789 13.21 51.14 -53.14
N PRO A 790 12.90 52.30 -52.52
CA PRO A 790 11.86 52.48 -51.50
C PRO A 790 10.66 53.31 -52.01
N SER A 791 9.53 53.31 -51.29
CA SER A 791 8.64 54.48 -51.20
C SER A 791 7.60 54.33 -50.08
N ALA A 792 7.14 55.47 -49.58
CA ALA A 792 6.37 55.69 -48.36
C ALA A 792 5.02 56.38 -48.62
N SER A 793 4.17 56.37 -47.57
CA SER A 793 3.14 57.38 -47.21
C SER A 793 1.69 57.19 -47.74
N PRO A 794 0.63 57.84 -47.17
CA PRO A 794 0.07 57.71 -45.79
C PRO A 794 -1.50 57.74 -45.68
N SER A 795 -2.04 57.47 -44.47
CA SER A 795 -3.35 57.90 -43.86
C SER A 795 -4.69 57.38 -44.44
N ALA A 796 -5.82 57.16 -43.73
CA ALA A 796 -6.28 57.43 -42.36
C ALA A 796 -7.57 56.62 -42.00
N SER A 797 -7.93 56.59 -40.69
CA SER A 797 -9.29 56.50 -40.06
C SER A 797 -9.69 55.16 -39.39
N PRO A 798 -10.53 55.14 -38.33
CA PRO A 798 -10.45 55.89 -37.07
C PRO A 798 -10.63 55.05 -35.78
N SER A 799 -10.16 55.63 -34.67
CA SER A 799 -10.60 55.56 -33.26
C SER A 799 -11.01 54.23 -32.60
N ALA A 800 -10.24 53.91 -31.55
CA ALA A 800 -10.61 53.02 -30.46
C ALA A 800 -11.76 53.59 -29.61
N SER A 801 -12.59 52.68 -29.10
CA SER A 801 -13.56 52.89 -28.00
C SER A 801 -13.20 51.89 -26.89
N PRO A 802 -13.39 52.23 -25.60
CA PRO A 802 -12.54 51.79 -24.50
C PRO A 802 -12.87 50.36 -24.06
N SER A 803 -11.83 49.52 -23.89
CA SER A 803 -11.95 48.31 -23.08
C SER A 803 -11.65 48.66 -21.61
N PRO A 804 -12.40 48.09 -20.65
CA PRO A 804 -12.27 48.42 -19.23
C PRO A 804 -10.88 48.04 -18.72
N SER A 805 -10.33 48.94 -17.91
CA SER A 805 -9.08 48.83 -17.16
C SER A 805 -8.84 47.42 -16.60
N SER A 806 -7.68 46.83 -16.90
CA SER A 806 -7.13 45.72 -16.14
C SER A 806 -6.94 46.16 -14.68
N GLN A 807 -7.79 45.69 -13.77
CA GLN A 807 -7.53 45.86 -12.34
C GLN A 807 -6.29 45.04 -11.99
N ALA A 808 -5.23 45.71 -11.56
CA ALA A 808 -3.96 45.07 -11.21
C ALA A 808 -4.20 43.95 -10.19
N GLY A 809 -3.85 42.71 -10.57
CA GLY A 809 -3.91 41.53 -9.70
C GLY A 809 -5.14 40.63 -9.82
N LYS A 810 -6.18 40.96 -10.60
CA LYS A 810 -7.32 40.05 -10.86
C LYS A 810 -7.14 39.31 -12.19
N ALA A 811 -7.26 37.98 -12.16
CA ALA A 811 -7.28 37.13 -13.35
C ALA A 811 -8.08 35.86 -13.09
N CYS A 812 -8.67 35.27 -14.13
CA CYS A 812 -9.33 33.97 -14.04
C CYS A 812 -9.11 33.15 -15.31
N THR A 813 -9.27 31.83 -15.16
CA THR A 813 -9.38 30.88 -16.27
C THR A 813 -10.67 30.09 -16.14
N ALA A 814 -11.18 29.57 -17.25
CA ALA A 814 -12.36 28.73 -17.26
C ALA A 814 -12.14 27.48 -18.12
N THR A 815 -12.60 26.34 -17.64
CA THR A 815 -12.63 25.09 -18.40
C THR A 815 -14.06 24.65 -18.63
N TYR A 816 -14.32 24.09 -19.80
CA TYR A 816 -15.61 23.52 -20.19
C TYR A 816 -15.49 21.99 -20.25
N ARG A 817 -16.47 21.26 -19.73
CA ARG A 817 -16.62 19.82 -20.00
C ARG A 817 -18.07 19.42 -20.23
N ILE A 818 -18.26 18.32 -20.94
CA ILE A 818 -19.55 17.61 -21.00
C ILE A 818 -19.56 16.59 -19.85
N VAL A 819 -20.56 16.66 -18.99
CA VAL A 819 -20.73 15.78 -17.83
C VAL A 819 -21.40 14.47 -18.24
N GLN A 820 -22.46 14.57 -19.04
CA GLN A 820 -23.20 13.44 -19.61
C GLN A 820 -23.99 13.90 -20.84
N SER A 821 -24.40 12.96 -21.70
CA SER A 821 -25.16 13.25 -22.92
C SER A 821 -26.29 12.23 -23.15
N TRP A 822 -27.35 12.66 -23.81
CA TRP A 822 -28.51 11.87 -24.21
C TRP A 822 -28.95 12.25 -25.64
N PRO A 823 -29.91 11.54 -26.27
CA PRO A 823 -30.37 11.89 -27.62
C PRO A 823 -30.82 13.35 -27.69
N ASN A 824 -30.20 14.13 -28.58
CA ASN A 824 -30.45 15.56 -28.80
C ASN A 824 -30.12 16.50 -27.62
N GLY A 825 -29.44 16.04 -26.55
CA GLY A 825 -29.07 16.90 -25.43
C GLY A 825 -27.84 16.47 -24.63
N PHE A 826 -27.33 17.37 -23.80
CA PHE A 826 -26.21 17.10 -22.91
C PHE A 826 -26.20 18.05 -21.70
N GLN A 827 -25.52 17.62 -20.65
CA GLN A 827 -25.18 18.44 -19.50
C GLN A 827 -23.73 18.94 -19.63
N GLY A 828 -23.54 20.26 -19.60
CA GLY A 828 -22.23 20.89 -19.61
C GLY A 828 -21.89 21.52 -18.25
N GLU A 829 -20.60 21.68 -17.98
CA GLU A 829 -20.09 22.35 -16.79
C GLU A 829 -18.94 23.30 -17.15
N LEU A 830 -18.99 24.49 -16.56
CA LEU A 830 -17.92 25.47 -16.52
C LEU A 830 -17.28 25.44 -15.14
N LYS A 831 -15.96 25.21 -15.07
CA LYS A 831 -15.17 25.44 -13.86
C LYS A 831 -14.38 26.72 -14.03
N VAL A 832 -14.60 27.68 -13.15
CA VAL A 832 -13.90 28.97 -13.14
C VAL A 832 -12.93 29.01 -11.99
N THR A 833 -11.67 29.33 -12.26
CA THR A 833 -10.59 29.39 -11.27
C THR A 833 -9.98 30.78 -11.26
N SER A 834 -9.85 31.38 -10.09
CA SER A 834 -9.11 32.63 -9.92
C SER A 834 -7.60 32.37 -10.03
N THR A 835 -6.93 33.04 -10.96
CA THR A 835 -5.49 32.92 -11.22
C THR A 835 -4.72 34.20 -10.87
N GLY A 836 -5.43 35.24 -10.43
CA GLY A 836 -4.85 36.50 -9.97
C GLY A 836 -4.27 36.42 -8.55
N THR A 837 -3.56 37.46 -8.15
CA THR A 837 -3.04 37.67 -6.79
C THR A 837 -4.05 38.35 -5.85
N VAL A 838 -5.16 38.85 -6.39
CA VAL A 838 -6.26 39.49 -5.64
C VAL A 838 -7.56 38.73 -5.91
N ALA A 839 -8.44 38.66 -4.90
CA ALA A 839 -9.74 38.02 -5.04
C ALA A 839 -10.59 38.68 -6.16
N THR A 840 -11.28 37.86 -6.96
CA THR A 840 -12.24 38.38 -7.95
C THR A 840 -13.48 38.92 -7.23
N THR A 841 -14.20 39.86 -7.85
CA THR A 841 -15.53 40.29 -7.37
C THR A 841 -16.65 39.72 -8.23
N GLY A 842 -16.34 39.35 -9.46
CA GLY A 842 -17.15 38.50 -10.32
C GLY A 842 -16.30 37.80 -11.36
N TRP A 843 -16.94 37.00 -12.20
CA TRP A 843 -16.30 36.37 -13.35
C TRP A 843 -17.28 36.31 -14.52
N ARG A 844 -16.71 36.35 -15.72
CA ARG A 844 -17.42 36.18 -16.98
C ARG A 844 -16.70 35.16 -17.84
N VAL A 845 -17.38 34.10 -18.23
CA VAL A 845 -16.89 33.11 -19.19
C VAL A 845 -17.49 33.40 -20.57
N SER A 846 -16.71 33.31 -21.64
CA SER A 846 -17.20 33.47 -23.01
C SER A 846 -16.64 32.38 -23.93
N PHE A 847 -17.50 31.77 -24.73
CA PHE A 847 -17.17 30.73 -25.69
C PHE A 847 -18.19 30.70 -26.86
N THR A 848 -17.81 30.06 -27.97
CA THR A 848 -18.65 29.96 -29.17
C THR A 848 -18.88 28.50 -29.53
N TYR A 849 -20.14 28.12 -29.74
CA TYR A 849 -20.51 26.79 -30.20
C TYR A 849 -20.27 26.59 -31.70
N GLY A 850 -19.69 25.45 -32.07
CA GLY A 850 -19.33 25.13 -33.46
C GLY A 850 -20.36 24.29 -34.22
N ALA A 851 -21.37 23.71 -33.55
CA ALA A 851 -22.25 22.70 -34.15
C ALA A 851 -23.73 22.90 -33.78
N GLY A 852 -24.19 24.15 -33.63
CA GLY A 852 -25.60 24.47 -33.42
C GLY A 852 -26.13 24.14 -32.02
N GLN A 853 -25.26 24.03 -31.01
CA GLN A 853 -25.70 23.80 -29.63
C GLN A 853 -26.42 25.01 -29.03
N VAL A 854 -27.48 24.76 -28.24
CA VAL A 854 -28.30 25.80 -27.60
C VAL A 854 -28.51 25.48 -26.13
N ILE A 855 -28.17 26.39 -25.22
CA ILE A 855 -28.35 26.19 -23.77
C ILE A 855 -29.81 26.40 -23.39
N SER A 856 -30.47 25.34 -22.88
CA SER A 856 -31.87 25.36 -22.48
C SER A 856 -32.06 25.94 -21.07
N ASN A 857 -31.28 25.47 -20.09
CA ASN A 857 -31.28 25.98 -18.72
C ASN A 857 -29.88 25.97 -18.10
N MET A 858 -29.69 26.71 -17.01
CA MET A 858 -28.40 26.87 -16.34
C MET A 858 -28.58 27.09 -14.84
N TRP A 859 -27.60 26.64 -14.04
CA TRP A 859 -27.47 26.90 -12.61
C TRP A 859 -26.03 27.31 -12.26
N GLY A 860 -25.88 28.10 -11.20
CA GLY A 860 -24.56 28.61 -10.80
C GLY A 860 -23.99 29.69 -11.71
N GLY A 861 -24.79 30.25 -12.63
CA GLY A 861 -24.47 31.44 -13.40
C GLY A 861 -25.59 31.88 -14.34
N ILE A 862 -25.47 33.11 -14.85
CA ILE A 862 -26.47 33.78 -15.68
C ILE A 862 -25.94 33.81 -17.12
N ARG A 863 -26.70 33.20 -18.05
CA ARG A 863 -26.31 33.04 -19.46
C ARG A 863 -26.94 34.10 -20.37
N THR A 864 -26.18 34.52 -21.37
CA THR A 864 -26.68 35.15 -22.60
C THR A 864 -26.14 34.37 -23.80
N GLN A 865 -27.01 33.98 -24.72
CA GLN A 865 -26.62 33.30 -25.95
C GLN A 865 -27.23 34.04 -27.14
N THR A 866 -26.39 34.45 -28.10
CA THR A 866 -26.81 35.09 -29.36
C THR A 866 -26.20 34.32 -30.51
N GLY A 867 -27.01 33.57 -31.24
CA GLY A 867 -26.53 32.59 -32.21
C GLY A 867 -25.63 31.55 -31.53
N SER A 868 -24.41 31.40 -32.04
CA SER A 868 -23.40 30.49 -31.48
C SER A 868 -22.61 31.07 -30.31
N ALA A 869 -22.65 32.39 -30.08
CA ALA A 869 -21.87 33.03 -29.03
C ALA A 869 -22.57 32.94 -27.67
N VAL A 870 -21.86 32.45 -26.65
CA VAL A 870 -22.33 32.32 -25.27
C VAL A 870 -21.47 33.16 -24.34
N GLN A 871 -22.11 33.95 -23.48
CA GLN A 871 -21.49 34.54 -22.30
C GLN A 871 -22.22 34.07 -21.04
N VAL A 872 -21.45 33.74 -20.02
CA VAL A 872 -21.94 33.35 -18.71
C VAL A 872 -21.29 34.23 -17.66
N VAL A 873 -22.08 34.86 -16.79
CA VAL A 873 -21.58 35.59 -15.62
C VAL A 873 -21.97 34.87 -14.33
N ASN A 874 -21.25 35.16 -13.25
CA ASN A 874 -21.53 34.61 -11.92
C ASN A 874 -22.94 34.98 -11.41
N GLU A 875 -23.47 34.16 -10.50
CA GLU A 875 -24.58 34.53 -9.62
C GLU A 875 -24.09 35.44 -8.50
N ALA A 876 -25.02 36.07 -7.77
CA ALA A 876 -24.69 36.98 -6.66
C ALA A 876 -23.83 36.34 -5.55
N TRP A 877 -23.88 35.01 -5.38
CA TRP A 877 -23.22 34.29 -4.29
C TRP A 877 -21.90 33.60 -4.67
N ASN A 878 -21.53 33.52 -5.96
CA ASN A 878 -20.32 32.81 -6.42
C ASN A 878 -19.36 33.64 -7.28
N GLY A 879 -19.49 34.97 -7.27
CA GLY A 879 -18.58 35.87 -7.99
C GLY A 879 -17.23 36.10 -7.29
N ALA A 880 -17.21 36.03 -5.96
CA ALA A 880 -16.03 36.30 -5.16
C ALA A 880 -15.17 35.05 -4.98
N LEU A 881 -14.02 34.99 -5.68
CA LEU A 881 -13.08 33.88 -5.61
C LEU A 881 -11.72 34.39 -5.11
N ALA A 882 -11.26 33.86 -3.97
CA ALA A 882 -9.89 34.07 -3.51
C ALA A 882 -8.87 33.50 -4.53
N PRO A 883 -7.62 33.99 -4.55
CA PRO A 883 -6.57 33.43 -5.40
C PRO A 883 -6.52 31.90 -5.32
N THR A 884 -6.41 31.23 -6.47
CA THR A 884 -6.38 29.76 -6.64
C THR A 884 -7.67 29.00 -6.32
N THR A 885 -8.72 29.65 -5.80
CA THR A 885 -10.00 28.97 -5.56
C THR A 885 -10.85 28.88 -6.82
N SER A 886 -11.79 27.95 -6.84
CA SER A 886 -12.63 27.66 -7.99
C SER A 886 -14.11 27.61 -7.63
N THR A 887 -14.97 27.92 -8.59
CA THR A 887 -16.42 27.63 -8.55
C THR A 887 -16.84 26.90 -9.82
N THR A 888 -18.01 26.28 -9.79
CA THR A 888 -18.61 25.63 -10.96
C THR A 888 -19.97 26.23 -11.29
N ALA A 889 -20.30 26.20 -12.57
CA ALA A 889 -21.61 26.54 -13.11
C ALA A 889 -22.01 25.48 -14.13
N GLY A 890 -23.22 24.93 -14.03
CA GLY A 890 -23.68 23.82 -14.86
C GLY A 890 -24.88 24.22 -15.71
N PHE A 891 -25.09 23.54 -16.83
CA PHE A 891 -26.21 23.82 -17.73
C PHE A 891 -26.63 22.58 -18.52
N ASN A 892 -27.89 22.56 -18.97
CA ASN A 892 -28.33 21.62 -20.00
C ASN A 892 -28.43 22.33 -21.35
N ALA A 893 -28.06 21.63 -22.41
CA ALA A 893 -28.10 22.17 -23.77
C ALA A 893 -28.57 21.11 -24.77
N SER A 894 -29.18 21.55 -25.86
CA SER A 894 -29.53 20.72 -27.01
C SER A 894 -28.46 20.81 -28.10
N TRP A 895 -28.42 19.80 -28.97
CA TRP A 895 -27.56 19.77 -30.16
C TRP A 895 -28.26 19.02 -31.30
N ASN A 896 -27.83 19.25 -32.55
CA ASN A 896 -28.50 18.76 -33.76
C ASN A 896 -28.20 17.29 -34.13
N ASN A 897 -27.73 16.49 -33.16
CA ASN A 897 -27.45 15.05 -33.31
C ASN A 897 -26.43 14.67 -34.41
N THR A 898 -25.60 15.62 -34.88
CA THR A 898 -24.56 15.37 -35.88
C THR A 898 -23.15 15.34 -35.27
N SER A 899 -22.77 16.37 -34.49
CA SER A 899 -21.56 16.36 -33.65
C SER A 899 -21.71 17.32 -32.45
N ASN A 900 -21.16 16.99 -31.28
CA ASN A 900 -21.13 17.86 -30.10
C ASN A 900 -19.68 18.21 -29.70
N PRO A 901 -18.95 18.98 -30.51
CA PRO A 901 -17.60 19.41 -30.17
C PRO A 901 -17.60 20.34 -28.95
N ILE A 902 -16.63 20.14 -28.06
CA ILE A 902 -16.35 21.05 -26.95
C ILE A 902 -15.89 22.40 -27.53
N PRO A 903 -16.47 23.54 -27.12
CA PRO A 903 -16.08 24.83 -27.64
C PRO A 903 -14.64 25.17 -27.21
N ALA A 904 -13.85 25.68 -28.16
CA ALA A 904 -12.50 26.18 -27.93
C ALA A 904 -12.23 27.40 -28.84
N PRO A 905 -11.68 28.51 -28.32
CA PRO A 905 -11.27 28.72 -26.92
C PRO A 905 -12.45 29.00 -25.97
N VAL A 906 -12.24 28.68 -24.68
CA VAL A 906 -13.08 29.15 -23.57
C VAL A 906 -12.29 30.21 -22.82
N SER A 907 -12.78 31.43 -22.82
CA SER A 907 -12.13 32.59 -22.19
C SER A 907 -12.80 32.94 -20.87
N CYS A 908 -12.03 33.48 -19.92
CA CYS A 908 -12.54 34.01 -18.66
C CYS A 908 -12.01 35.43 -18.43
N THR A 909 -12.91 36.33 -18.02
CA THR A 909 -12.60 37.69 -17.60
C THR A 909 -13.01 37.87 -16.14
N ALA A 910 -12.06 38.23 -15.29
CA ALA A 910 -12.35 38.58 -13.90
C ALA A 910 -13.01 39.97 -13.85
N LEU A 911 -14.10 40.11 -13.09
CA LEU A 911 -14.86 41.35 -12.92
C LEU A 911 -14.56 42.03 -11.59
#